data_AF-A0A418IL91-F1
#
_entry.id   AF-A0A418IL91-F1
#
_cell.length_a   1.000
_cell.length_b   1.000
_cell.length_c   1.000
_cell.angle_alpha   90.00
_cell.angle_beta   90.00
_cell.angle_gamma   90.00
#
_symmetry.space_group_name_H-M   'P 1'
#
loop_
_entity.id
_entity.type
_entity.pdbx_description
1 polymer ?
#
loop_
_entity_poly.entity_id
_entity_poly.type
_entity_poly.pdbx_seq_one_letter_code
_entity_poly.pdbx_strand_id
1 'polypeptide(L)'
;MTKPCYAVVDLETTGNQLDYDEIIQIGITFVRENKIIGTYHSMIKTDLEIPPFIQALTSIEEDMLNQAPYFHEVAEDIYKQIKDCIFVAHNVAFDLNFIKKSFKNCNIKYRPKKVMDTLELFKVAFPTDKSYQLSELAETHGIVLTNAHRADEDAATTAKLMIMAFAKFESLPLDTLKQLYYLSKNLKYDLQDILFEMVRNHSVQPLDNQYEQFEQIIYKKQIDFKAPTVNFNGTLKELYTHVTKELGLTYRPQQLYLSEIILEQLMHSEKAMIEAPLGSGKSFAYLLASLMYNIETGKHVMISTNTKLLQNQLLEKDIPALKRALDFKINATLIKSKRDYISLGLISQILKEDSSNYEVSILKMQLLIWITETATGDIQELDLKGGQKMYFEQKLETYVPVRNDINYFNFIKRNAQNIQIGITNHAHLIHATHDNSIYQLFDDCIIDEAHRLPDYALNQVTNELSYSDIKYQLGLIGKTENEKLLKSIDNLEQQRILEKLDIPPIDVFGLKTTVNEIHDLNEKLFSTMYEIIRASEIQDDEVHKLHFVYHFDVTPILNDLHAIIHKLNMTLEFFNGMSHKSIKSVRKQFLYINDRFKEIEQSLKNNHTSYLSIKNLNQKSTIKLNVKDYGVKEILTKQVLDKFNSLTFISGTLTFNHTFDNFRHWFNKDIDFNTYEIDSTMMSPNQTTVFIPNDVTSYNYKNINDYVSS
;
A
#
# COMPACT_ATOMS: atom_id res chain seq x y z
N MET A 1 -32.28 11.47 -27.99
CA MET A 1 -32.45 10.50 -26.89
C MET A 1 -32.37 11.26 -25.58
N THR A 2 -33.29 11.02 -24.65
CA THR A 2 -33.22 11.56 -23.28
C THR A 2 -31.96 11.04 -22.59
N LYS A 3 -31.17 11.93 -21.99
CA LYS A 3 -29.95 11.55 -21.26
C LYS A 3 -30.28 10.63 -20.07
N PRO A 4 -29.38 9.72 -19.70
CA PRO A 4 -29.64 8.72 -18.66
C PRO A 4 -29.96 9.39 -17.31
N CYS A 5 -30.91 8.80 -16.60
CA CYS A 5 -31.15 9.03 -15.17
C CYS A 5 -30.35 7.99 -14.38
N TYR A 6 -29.68 8.41 -13.31
CA TYR A 6 -29.07 7.53 -12.34
C TYR A 6 -29.88 7.60 -11.04
N ALA A 7 -30.27 6.46 -10.50
CA ALA A 7 -30.86 6.35 -9.18
C ALA A 7 -29.77 5.79 -8.25
N VAL A 8 -29.14 6.69 -7.49
CA VAL A 8 -28.14 6.34 -6.48
C VAL A 8 -28.86 5.96 -5.22
N VAL A 9 -28.81 4.69 -4.85
CA VAL A 9 -29.58 4.08 -3.77
C VAL A 9 -28.64 3.68 -2.65
N ASP A 10 -29.10 3.88 -1.43
CA ASP A 10 -28.50 3.38 -0.20
C ASP A 10 -29.62 2.86 0.70
N LEU A 11 -29.38 1.74 1.40
CA LEU A 11 -30.36 1.06 2.23
C LEU A 11 -29.78 0.76 3.62
N GLU A 12 -30.60 1.01 4.65
CA GLU A 12 -30.37 0.44 5.97
C GLU A 12 -31.32 -0.73 6.20
N THR A 13 -30.83 -1.77 6.87
CA THR A 13 -31.54 -3.03 7.08
C THR A 13 -31.43 -3.51 8.52
N THR A 14 -32.28 -4.46 8.93
CA THR A 14 -32.22 -5.11 10.25
C THR A 14 -31.00 -6.01 10.45
N GLY A 15 -30.22 -6.23 9.39
CA GLY A 15 -29.06 -7.13 9.36
C GLY A 15 -28.57 -7.38 7.92
N ASN A 16 -27.62 -8.31 7.74
CA ASN A 16 -26.98 -8.57 6.44
C ASN A 16 -27.45 -9.86 5.73
N GLN A 17 -28.39 -10.60 6.32
CA GLN A 17 -28.88 -11.86 5.81
C GLN A 17 -30.08 -11.64 4.90
N LEU A 18 -29.85 -11.73 3.59
CA LEU A 18 -30.87 -11.47 2.58
C LEU A 18 -32.17 -12.24 2.80
N ASP A 19 -32.16 -13.49 3.30
CA ASP A 19 -33.38 -14.29 3.46
C ASP A 19 -34.24 -13.84 4.65
N TYR A 20 -33.64 -13.30 5.71
CA TYR A 20 -34.31 -12.99 6.98
C TYR A 20 -34.53 -11.50 7.18
N ASP A 21 -33.54 -10.67 6.84
CA ASP A 21 -33.57 -9.25 7.16
C ASP A 21 -34.47 -8.44 6.23
N GLU A 22 -34.92 -7.29 6.76
CA GLU A 22 -35.79 -6.33 6.09
C GLU A 22 -35.15 -4.95 5.98
N ILE A 23 -35.59 -4.17 5.00
CA ILE A 23 -35.18 -2.77 4.82
C ILE A 23 -35.90 -1.92 5.89
N ILE A 24 -35.15 -1.08 6.60
CA ILE A 24 -35.66 -0.13 7.61
C ILE A 24 -35.50 1.33 7.19
N GLN A 25 -34.63 1.63 6.22
CA GLN A 25 -34.54 2.93 5.57
C GLN A 25 -34.15 2.78 4.10
N ILE A 26 -34.70 3.64 3.25
CA ILE A 26 -34.27 3.78 1.86
C ILE A 26 -33.96 5.24 1.55
N GLY A 27 -32.77 5.50 1.01
CA GLY A 27 -32.36 6.78 0.44
C GLY A 27 -32.09 6.64 -1.04
N ILE A 28 -32.62 7.55 -1.86
CA ILE A 28 -32.41 7.58 -3.31
C ILE A 28 -32.09 9.00 -3.74
N THR A 29 -30.97 9.19 -4.41
CA THR A 29 -30.60 10.45 -5.07
C THR A 29 -30.64 10.27 -6.58
N PHE A 30 -31.42 11.11 -7.27
CA PHE A 30 -31.54 11.09 -8.71
C PHE A 30 -30.55 12.06 -9.35
N VAL A 31 -29.72 11.55 -10.25
CA VAL A 31 -28.74 12.34 -11.01
C VAL A 31 -29.08 12.30 -12.50
N ARG A 32 -29.01 13.45 -13.15
CA ARG A 32 -29.10 13.59 -14.61
C ARG A 32 -28.19 14.73 -15.04
N GLU A 33 -27.46 14.54 -16.13
CA GLU A 33 -26.52 15.57 -16.64
C GLU A 33 -25.50 16.04 -15.58
N ASN A 34 -24.93 15.11 -14.81
CA ASN A 34 -23.98 15.40 -13.74
C ASN A 34 -24.53 16.38 -12.68
N LYS A 35 -25.86 16.45 -12.51
CA LYS A 35 -26.56 17.27 -11.52
C LYS A 35 -27.56 16.43 -10.75
N ILE A 36 -27.64 16.65 -9.45
CA ILE A 36 -28.70 16.10 -8.61
C ILE A 36 -30.01 16.82 -8.98
N ILE A 37 -31.02 16.05 -9.39
CA ILE A 37 -32.33 16.57 -9.83
C ILE A 37 -33.44 16.33 -8.83
N GLY A 38 -33.19 15.52 -7.79
CA GLY A 38 -34.15 15.24 -6.74
C GLY A 38 -33.66 14.11 -5.83
N THR A 39 -34.33 13.95 -4.70
CA THR A 39 -34.10 12.87 -3.75
C THR A 39 -35.44 12.25 -3.33
N TYR A 40 -35.39 10.99 -2.94
CA TYR A 40 -36.48 10.26 -2.30
C TYR A 40 -35.92 9.61 -1.05
N HIS A 41 -36.64 9.69 0.06
CA HIS A 41 -36.27 9.01 1.30
C HIS A 41 -37.52 8.48 1.99
N SER A 42 -37.40 7.33 2.64
CA SER A 42 -38.45 6.78 3.50
C SER A 42 -37.82 5.93 4.59
N MET A 43 -38.27 6.12 5.83
CA MET A 43 -38.18 5.06 6.83
C MET A 43 -39.16 3.95 6.45
N ILE A 44 -38.84 2.71 6.78
CA ILE A 44 -39.64 1.54 6.47
C ILE A 44 -39.91 0.77 7.75
N LYS A 45 -41.18 0.54 8.04
CA LYS A 45 -41.59 -0.23 9.20
C LYS A 45 -41.32 -1.72 9.00
N THR A 46 -40.78 -2.36 10.04
CA THR A 46 -40.57 -3.80 10.17
C THR A 46 -41.16 -4.27 11.50
N ASP A 47 -41.60 -5.53 11.55
CA ASP A 47 -42.03 -6.18 12.79
C ASP A 47 -40.89 -7.01 13.43
N LEU A 48 -39.69 -6.98 12.85
CA LEU A 48 -38.49 -7.63 13.38
C LEU A 48 -37.83 -6.76 14.47
N GLU A 49 -37.29 -7.41 15.50
CA GLU A 49 -36.44 -6.75 16.50
C GLU A 49 -35.15 -6.25 15.84
N ILE A 50 -34.78 -4.99 16.08
CA ILE A 50 -33.55 -4.41 15.53
C ILE A 50 -32.40 -4.65 16.52
N PRO A 51 -31.39 -5.45 16.18
CA PRO A 51 -30.30 -5.73 17.10
C PRO A 51 -29.57 -4.45 17.54
N PRO A 52 -29.10 -4.34 18.80
CA PRO A 52 -28.43 -3.13 19.30
C PRO A 52 -27.23 -2.67 18.45
N PHE A 53 -26.52 -3.61 17.81
CA PHE A 53 -25.39 -3.27 16.94
C PHE A 53 -25.82 -2.57 15.64
N ILE A 54 -27.02 -2.87 15.11
CA ILE A 54 -27.61 -2.18 13.94
C ILE A 54 -28.10 -0.80 14.35
N GLN A 55 -28.75 -0.68 15.52
CA GLN A 55 -29.14 0.64 16.06
C GLN A 55 -27.92 1.54 16.25
N ALA A 56 -26.81 0.99 16.75
CA ALA A 56 -25.55 1.73 16.89
C ALA A 56 -24.91 2.09 15.54
N LEU A 57 -25.08 1.27 14.50
CA LEU A 57 -24.53 1.51 13.16
C LEU A 57 -25.33 2.57 12.39
N THR A 58 -26.66 2.50 12.45
CA THR A 58 -27.59 3.27 11.61
C THR A 58 -28.20 4.46 12.34
N SER A 59 -28.07 4.51 13.67
CA SER A 59 -28.78 5.47 14.53
C SER A 59 -30.31 5.42 14.39
N ILE A 60 -30.87 4.28 13.94
CA ILE A 60 -32.31 4.05 13.82
C ILE A 60 -32.79 3.25 15.03
N GLU A 61 -33.65 3.86 15.85
CA GLU A 61 -34.32 3.22 16.98
C GLU A 61 -35.71 2.70 16.57
N GLU A 62 -36.22 1.67 17.24
CA GLU A 62 -37.54 1.08 16.96
C GLU A 62 -38.67 2.13 16.99
N ASP A 63 -38.60 3.07 17.92
CA ASP A 63 -39.60 4.13 18.06
C ASP A 63 -39.70 5.05 16.84
N MET A 64 -38.61 5.19 16.07
CA MET A 64 -38.59 5.99 14.84
C MET A 64 -39.38 5.33 13.70
N LEU A 65 -39.56 4.00 13.75
CA LEU A 65 -40.25 3.24 12.70
C LEU A 65 -41.75 3.08 12.99
N ASN A 66 -42.23 3.44 14.18
CA ASN A 66 -43.63 3.26 14.59
C ASN A 66 -44.64 3.94 13.63
N GLN A 67 -44.28 5.11 13.09
CA GLN A 67 -45.09 5.89 12.15
C GLN A 67 -44.65 5.73 10.69
N ALA A 68 -43.62 4.92 10.42
CA ALA A 68 -43.14 4.66 9.08
C ALA A 68 -44.11 3.74 8.31
N PRO A 69 -44.21 3.87 6.97
CA PRO A 69 -44.97 2.93 6.15
C PRO A 69 -44.25 1.57 6.07
N TYR A 70 -45.00 0.49 5.90
CA TYR A 70 -44.45 -0.78 5.48
C TYR A 70 -43.96 -0.70 4.03
N PHE A 71 -42.97 -1.51 3.65
CA PHE A 71 -42.41 -1.46 2.29
C PHE A 71 -43.48 -1.61 1.19
N HIS A 72 -44.48 -2.47 1.41
CA HIS A 72 -45.54 -2.71 0.42
C HIS A 72 -46.42 -1.48 0.14
N GLU A 73 -46.50 -0.52 1.06
CA GLU A 73 -47.27 0.71 0.91
C GLU A 73 -46.55 1.72 0.00
N VAL A 74 -45.22 1.69 -0.03
CA VAL A 74 -44.37 2.60 -0.82
C VAL A 74 -43.76 1.95 -2.08
N ALA A 75 -43.84 0.62 -2.20
CA ALA A 75 -43.18 -0.14 -3.26
C ALA A 75 -43.55 0.34 -4.68
N GLU A 76 -44.83 0.60 -4.97
CA GLU A 76 -45.27 1.07 -6.28
C GLU A 76 -44.72 2.46 -6.64
N ASP A 77 -44.60 3.36 -5.66
CA ASP A 77 -44.05 4.70 -5.89
C ASP A 77 -42.54 4.62 -6.17
N ILE A 78 -41.80 3.90 -5.33
CA ILE A 78 -40.36 3.67 -5.52
C ILE A 78 -40.10 3.04 -6.89
N TYR A 79 -40.84 1.99 -7.25
CA TYR A 79 -40.69 1.31 -8.55
C TYR A 79 -40.90 2.27 -9.73
N LYS A 80 -41.94 3.11 -9.70
CA LYS A 80 -42.22 4.07 -10.77
C LYS A 80 -41.08 5.07 -10.98
N GLN A 81 -40.41 5.47 -9.90
CA GLN A 81 -39.31 6.43 -9.95
C GLN A 81 -38.01 5.80 -10.47
N ILE A 82 -37.69 4.55 -10.11
CA ILE A 82 -36.39 3.94 -10.44
C ILE A 82 -36.37 3.06 -11.69
N LYS A 83 -37.53 2.58 -12.18
CA LYS A 83 -37.61 1.55 -13.26
C LYS A 83 -36.87 1.89 -14.56
N ASP A 84 -36.75 3.19 -14.88
CA ASP A 84 -36.12 3.69 -16.10
C ASP A 84 -34.76 4.37 -15.84
N CYS A 85 -34.26 4.33 -14.61
CA CYS A 85 -32.94 4.83 -14.23
C CYS A 85 -31.90 3.69 -14.20
N ILE A 86 -30.63 4.06 -14.32
CA ILE A 86 -29.49 3.18 -14.03
C ILE A 86 -29.44 3.04 -12.51
N PHE A 87 -29.44 1.81 -12.00
CA PHE A 87 -29.35 1.57 -10.56
C PHE A 87 -27.89 1.69 -10.13
N VAL A 88 -27.62 2.55 -9.16
CA VAL A 88 -26.28 2.85 -8.66
C VAL A 88 -26.28 2.67 -7.15
N ALA A 89 -25.30 1.99 -6.58
CA ALA A 89 -25.07 1.98 -5.14
C ALA A 89 -23.59 1.72 -4.83
N HIS A 90 -23.17 1.91 -3.59
CA HIS A 90 -21.81 1.66 -3.14
C HIS A 90 -21.67 0.21 -2.65
N ASN A 91 -20.92 -0.63 -3.36
CA ASN A 91 -20.96 -2.09 -3.19
C ASN A 91 -22.36 -2.68 -3.52
N VAL A 92 -22.83 -2.35 -4.72
CA VAL A 92 -24.21 -2.49 -5.21
C VAL A 92 -24.87 -3.86 -5.05
N ALA A 93 -24.09 -4.93 -4.84
CA ALA A 93 -24.63 -6.27 -4.63
C ALA A 93 -25.57 -6.33 -3.42
N PHE A 94 -25.27 -5.58 -2.36
CA PHE A 94 -26.09 -5.52 -1.15
C PHE A 94 -27.45 -4.88 -1.45
N ASP A 95 -27.46 -3.59 -1.81
CA ASP A 95 -28.67 -2.79 -2.00
C ASP A 95 -29.57 -3.37 -3.09
N LEU A 96 -28.97 -3.80 -4.20
CA LEU A 96 -29.71 -4.35 -5.33
C LEU A 96 -30.45 -5.65 -4.98
N ASN A 97 -29.86 -6.49 -4.12
CA ASN A 97 -30.48 -7.76 -3.75
C ASN A 97 -31.61 -7.54 -2.75
N PHE A 98 -31.41 -6.68 -1.75
CA PHE A 98 -32.46 -6.32 -0.77
C PHE A 98 -33.65 -5.67 -1.47
N ILE A 99 -33.43 -4.66 -2.32
CA ILE A 99 -34.54 -3.98 -3.00
C ILE A 99 -35.30 -4.93 -3.95
N LYS A 100 -34.60 -5.86 -4.62
CA LYS A 100 -35.23 -6.89 -5.47
C LYS A 100 -36.08 -7.86 -4.64
N LYS A 101 -35.61 -8.29 -3.47
CA LYS A 101 -36.38 -9.14 -2.55
C LYS A 101 -37.65 -8.42 -2.11
N SER A 102 -37.53 -7.19 -1.62
CA SER A 102 -38.67 -6.42 -1.12
C SER A 102 -39.71 -6.15 -2.21
N PHE A 103 -39.29 -5.84 -3.44
CA PHE A 103 -40.21 -5.76 -4.58
C PHE A 103 -40.86 -7.09 -4.92
N LYS A 104 -40.11 -8.20 -4.90
CA LYS A 104 -40.63 -9.54 -5.18
C LYS A 104 -41.72 -9.92 -4.17
N ASN A 105 -41.54 -9.60 -2.89
CA ASN A 105 -42.55 -9.82 -1.85
C ASN A 105 -43.84 -9.02 -2.09
N CYS A 106 -43.74 -7.89 -2.80
CA CYS A 106 -44.88 -7.07 -3.23
C CYS A 106 -45.43 -7.44 -4.62
N ASN A 107 -45.03 -8.59 -5.18
CA ASN A 107 -45.36 -9.03 -6.54
C ASN A 107 -44.86 -8.09 -7.67
N ILE A 108 -43.89 -7.22 -7.38
CA ILE A 108 -43.27 -6.34 -8.36
C ILE A 108 -41.98 -6.98 -8.88
N LYS A 109 -41.90 -7.20 -10.20
CA LYS A 109 -40.70 -7.74 -10.84
C LYS A 109 -39.74 -6.62 -11.22
N TYR A 110 -38.82 -6.28 -10.32
CA TYR A 110 -37.78 -5.28 -10.60
C TYR A 110 -36.51 -5.92 -11.20
N ARG A 111 -36.14 -5.48 -12.40
CA ARG A 111 -34.88 -5.84 -13.07
C ARG A 111 -34.33 -4.58 -13.76
N PRO A 112 -33.38 -3.87 -13.13
CA PRO A 112 -32.78 -2.70 -13.77
C PRO A 112 -32.10 -3.10 -15.07
N LYS A 113 -32.18 -2.24 -16.09
CA LYS A 113 -31.53 -2.47 -17.38
C LYS A 113 -30.01 -2.38 -17.29
N LYS A 114 -29.51 -1.51 -16.41
CA LYS A 114 -28.10 -1.27 -16.15
C LYS A 114 -27.88 -1.05 -14.66
N VAL A 115 -26.73 -1.52 -14.19
CA VAL A 115 -26.29 -1.45 -12.79
C VAL A 115 -24.88 -0.87 -12.76
N MET A 116 -24.61 0.02 -11.82
CA MET A 116 -23.26 0.50 -11.52
C MET A 116 -22.95 0.29 -10.04
N ASP A 117 -21.73 -0.15 -9.79
CA ASP A 117 -21.13 -0.15 -8.46
C ASP A 117 -20.18 1.04 -8.32
N THR A 118 -20.45 1.94 -7.38
CA THR A 118 -19.59 3.09 -7.16
C THR A 118 -18.28 2.72 -6.48
N LEU A 119 -18.20 1.59 -5.76
CA LEU A 119 -16.93 1.09 -5.22
C LEU A 119 -15.96 0.72 -6.36
N GLU A 120 -16.48 0.08 -7.40
CA GLU A 120 -15.72 -0.23 -8.62
C GLU A 120 -15.32 1.07 -9.36
N LEU A 121 -16.28 2.00 -9.51
CA LEU A 121 -16.06 3.31 -10.13
C LEU A 121 -14.95 4.11 -9.42
N PHE A 122 -15.01 4.22 -8.10
CA PHE A 122 -14.10 5.03 -7.30
C PHE A 122 -12.70 4.44 -7.26
N LYS A 123 -12.56 3.10 -7.19
CA LYS A 123 -11.26 2.43 -7.31
C LYS A 123 -10.53 2.76 -8.60
N VAL A 124 -11.28 2.92 -9.68
CA VAL A 124 -10.73 3.30 -10.99
C VAL A 124 -10.46 4.80 -11.04
N ALA A 125 -11.44 5.63 -10.68
CA ALA A 125 -11.35 7.08 -10.81
C ALA A 125 -10.32 7.69 -9.84
N PHE A 126 -10.21 7.22 -8.61
CA PHE A 126 -9.36 7.78 -7.57
C PHE A 126 -8.33 6.76 -7.09
N PRO A 127 -7.40 6.34 -7.97
CA PRO A 127 -6.56 5.18 -7.73
C PRO A 127 -5.53 5.38 -6.60
N THR A 128 -5.32 6.62 -6.15
CA THR A 128 -4.38 7.00 -5.08
C THR A 128 -5.04 7.16 -3.70
N ASP A 129 -6.37 7.00 -3.61
CA ASP A 129 -7.08 7.11 -2.33
C ASP A 129 -6.81 5.88 -1.45
N LYS A 130 -6.52 6.12 -0.16
CA LYS A 130 -6.09 5.06 0.78
C LYS A 130 -7.20 4.11 1.20
N SER A 131 -8.44 4.62 1.20
CA SER A 131 -9.64 3.89 1.55
C SER A 131 -10.75 4.25 0.57
N TYR A 132 -11.61 3.27 0.33
CA TYR A 132 -12.80 3.44 -0.50
C TYR A 132 -14.08 3.30 0.32
N GLN A 133 -13.99 3.38 1.66
CA GLN A 133 -15.18 3.58 2.49
C GLN A 133 -15.76 4.96 2.20
N LEU A 134 -17.09 5.06 2.16
CA LEU A 134 -17.78 6.28 1.75
C LEU A 134 -17.37 7.49 2.61
N SER A 135 -17.26 7.32 3.92
CA SER A 135 -16.89 8.39 4.86
C SER A 135 -15.49 8.94 4.61
N GLU A 136 -14.50 8.06 4.48
CA GLU A 136 -13.11 8.43 4.21
C GLU A 136 -12.95 9.07 2.81
N LEU A 137 -13.67 8.57 1.80
CA LEU A 137 -13.70 9.18 0.47
C LEU A 137 -14.32 10.58 0.50
N ALA A 138 -15.46 10.74 1.18
CA ALA A 138 -16.12 12.03 1.30
C ALA A 138 -15.20 13.06 1.96
N GLU A 139 -14.53 12.69 3.06
CA GLU A 139 -13.55 13.54 3.73
C GLU A 139 -12.38 13.90 2.81
N THR A 140 -11.78 12.91 2.14
CA THR A 140 -10.64 13.11 1.22
C THR A 140 -10.97 14.09 0.10
N HIS A 141 -12.21 14.04 -0.41
CA HIS A 141 -12.70 14.90 -1.50
C HIS A 141 -13.41 16.18 -1.02
N GLY A 142 -13.35 16.50 0.28
CA GLY A 142 -13.87 17.74 0.84
C GLY A 142 -15.40 17.84 0.88
N ILE A 143 -16.11 16.71 0.90
CA ILE A 143 -17.56 16.64 1.05
C ILE A 143 -17.90 16.56 2.54
N VAL A 144 -18.56 17.60 3.06
CA VAL A 144 -18.99 17.65 4.47
C VAL A 144 -20.12 16.64 4.71
N LEU A 145 -19.89 15.71 5.64
CA LEU A 145 -20.90 14.81 6.18
C LEU A 145 -21.49 15.43 7.46
N THR A 146 -22.79 15.72 7.45
CA THR A 146 -23.48 16.30 8.62
C THR A 146 -24.05 15.25 9.55
N ASN A 147 -24.63 14.17 9.01
CA ASN A 147 -24.99 12.94 9.71
C ASN A 147 -24.61 11.72 8.85
N ALA A 148 -23.41 11.19 9.04
CA ALA A 148 -23.03 9.92 8.44
C ALA A 148 -23.98 8.79 8.93
N HIS A 149 -24.23 7.78 8.10
CA HIS A 149 -25.10 6.62 8.40
C HIS A 149 -26.61 6.89 8.38
N ARG A 150 -27.02 7.87 7.56
CA ARG A 150 -28.40 7.98 7.11
C ARG A 150 -28.45 7.70 5.63
N ALA A 151 -29.32 6.78 5.21
CA ALA A 151 -29.37 6.34 3.82
C ALA A 151 -29.56 7.49 2.81
N ASP A 152 -30.30 8.54 3.15
CA ASP A 152 -30.50 9.70 2.28
C ASP A 152 -29.25 10.59 2.14
N GLU A 153 -28.50 10.79 3.22
CA GLU A 153 -27.23 11.53 3.20
C GLU A 153 -26.14 10.73 2.48
N ASP A 154 -26.08 9.41 2.69
CA ASP A 154 -25.10 8.52 2.06
C ASP A 154 -25.38 8.32 0.56
N ALA A 155 -26.65 8.21 0.14
CA ALA A 155 -27.02 8.25 -1.27
C ALA A 155 -26.64 9.59 -1.93
N ALA A 156 -26.85 10.72 -1.25
CA ALA A 156 -26.50 12.04 -1.78
C ALA A 156 -24.98 12.24 -1.87
N THR A 157 -24.22 11.77 -0.88
CA THR A 157 -22.76 11.80 -0.87
C THR A 157 -22.18 10.92 -1.97
N THR A 158 -22.70 9.70 -2.11
CA THR A 158 -22.33 8.77 -3.19
C THR A 158 -22.60 9.40 -4.55
N ALA A 159 -23.72 10.10 -4.73
CA ALA A 159 -24.05 10.81 -5.96
C ALA A 159 -23.05 11.94 -6.29
N LYS A 160 -22.64 12.73 -5.29
CA LYS A 160 -21.63 13.80 -5.47
C LYS A 160 -20.28 13.22 -5.88
N LEU A 161 -19.81 12.16 -5.20
CA LEU A 161 -18.56 11.47 -5.55
C LEU A 161 -18.63 10.85 -6.95
N MET A 162 -19.76 10.26 -7.34
CA MET A 162 -19.99 9.73 -8.69
C MET A 162 -19.86 10.83 -9.75
N ILE A 163 -20.44 11.99 -9.51
CA ILE A 163 -20.33 13.15 -10.41
C ILE A 163 -18.86 13.60 -10.55
N MET A 164 -18.11 13.64 -9.44
CA MET A 164 -16.67 13.94 -9.48
C MET A 164 -15.88 12.90 -10.28
N ALA A 165 -16.19 11.61 -10.12
CA ALA A 165 -15.56 10.53 -10.89
C ALA A 165 -15.86 10.66 -12.40
N PHE A 166 -17.09 11.03 -12.78
CA PHE A 166 -17.44 11.28 -14.17
C PHE A 166 -16.69 12.48 -14.74
N ALA A 167 -16.63 13.60 -14.01
CA ALA A 167 -15.85 14.77 -14.43
C ALA A 167 -14.36 14.42 -14.62
N LYS A 168 -13.81 13.58 -13.75
CA LYS A 168 -12.45 13.07 -13.88
C LYS A 168 -12.27 12.26 -15.17
N PHE A 169 -13.14 11.30 -15.47
CA PHE A 169 -13.07 10.57 -16.74
C PHE A 169 -13.22 11.49 -17.95
N GLU A 170 -14.17 12.41 -17.95
CA GLU A 170 -14.38 13.37 -19.04
C GLU A 170 -13.15 14.26 -19.31
N SER A 171 -12.29 14.47 -18.31
CA SER A 171 -11.04 15.23 -18.44
C SER A 171 -9.86 14.43 -19.01
N LEU A 172 -9.96 13.09 -19.07
CA LEU A 172 -8.86 12.24 -19.51
C LEU A 172 -8.65 12.33 -21.03
N PRO A 173 -7.41 12.16 -21.50
CA PRO A 173 -7.11 12.03 -22.93
C PRO A 173 -7.97 10.94 -23.60
N LEU A 174 -8.45 11.21 -24.81
CA LEU A 174 -9.33 10.31 -25.57
C LEU A 174 -8.79 8.87 -25.68
N ASP A 175 -7.49 8.70 -25.92
CA ASP A 175 -6.90 7.37 -26.07
C ASP A 175 -6.80 6.63 -24.73
N THR A 176 -6.66 7.34 -23.62
CA THR A 176 -6.81 6.76 -22.27
C THR A 176 -8.25 6.31 -22.06
N LEU A 177 -9.25 7.15 -22.40
CA LEU A 177 -10.67 6.80 -22.27
C LEU A 177 -11.07 5.58 -23.10
N LYS A 178 -10.57 5.47 -24.34
CA LYS A 178 -10.80 4.29 -25.18
C LYS A 178 -10.28 3.02 -24.50
N GLN A 179 -9.07 3.06 -23.94
CA GLN A 179 -8.50 1.92 -23.23
C GLN A 179 -9.31 1.55 -22.00
N LEU A 180 -9.74 2.54 -21.21
CA LEU A 180 -10.63 2.31 -20.07
C LEU A 180 -11.94 1.65 -20.52
N TYR A 181 -12.55 2.11 -21.61
CA TYR A 181 -13.74 1.48 -22.19
C TYR A 181 -13.50 0.00 -22.54
N TYR A 182 -12.40 -0.35 -23.22
CA TYR A 182 -12.12 -1.75 -23.56
C TYR A 182 -11.89 -2.62 -22.32
N LEU A 183 -11.17 -2.12 -21.33
CA LEU A 183 -10.89 -2.83 -20.07
C LEU A 183 -12.16 -3.01 -19.22
N SER A 184 -13.05 -2.02 -19.24
CA SER A 184 -14.29 -2.04 -18.46
C SER A 184 -15.26 -3.17 -18.86
N LYS A 185 -15.07 -3.80 -20.03
CA LYS A 185 -15.86 -4.96 -20.47
C LYS A 185 -15.63 -6.22 -19.63
N ASN A 186 -14.51 -6.28 -18.92
CA ASN A 186 -14.17 -7.38 -18.01
C ASN A 186 -14.58 -7.09 -16.55
N LEU A 187 -15.22 -5.95 -16.29
CA LEU A 187 -15.74 -5.59 -14.98
C LEU A 187 -17.09 -6.25 -14.72
N LYS A 188 -17.55 -6.19 -13.47
CA LYS A 188 -18.74 -6.91 -13.04
C LYS A 188 -20.03 -6.19 -13.45
N TYR A 189 -19.97 -4.86 -13.58
CA TYR A 189 -21.12 -4.00 -13.79
C TYR A 189 -20.96 -3.11 -15.04
N ASP A 190 -21.98 -2.31 -15.36
CA ASP A 190 -22.16 -1.70 -16.69
C ASP A 190 -21.35 -0.40 -16.90
N LEU A 191 -20.15 -0.28 -16.32
CA LEU A 191 -19.29 0.89 -16.48
C LEU A 191 -18.91 1.15 -17.96
N GLN A 192 -18.81 0.08 -18.75
CA GLN A 192 -18.51 0.13 -20.19
C GLN A 192 -19.46 1.02 -20.99
N ASP A 193 -20.74 1.04 -20.64
CA ASP A 193 -21.74 1.82 -21.37
C ASP A 193 -21.52 3.31 -21.20
N ILE A 194 -21.05 3.70 -20.02
CA ILE A 194 -20.85 5.10 -19.65
C ILE A 194 -19.56 5.62 -20.26
N LEU A 195 -18.49 4.83 -20.15
CA LEU A 195 -17.23 5.14 -20.83
C LEU A 195 -17.40 5.18 -22.35
N PHE A 196 -18.24 4.30 -22.93
CA PHE A 196 -18.57 4.35 -24.35
C PHE A 196 -19.24 5.68 -24.74
N GLU A 197 -20.24 6.13 -23.98
CA GLU A 197 -20.89 7.42 -24.22
C GLU A 197 -19.93 8.59 -24.06
N MET A 198 -19.02 8.56 -23.07
CA MET A 198 -17.97 9.56 -22.91
C MET A 198 -17.04 9.59 -24.11
N VAL A 199 -16.54 8.44 -24.58
CA VAL A 199 -15.71 8.32 -25.79
C VAL A 199 -16.44 8.85 -27.03
N ARG A 200 -17.74 8.54 -27.16
CA ARG A 200 -18.57 8.96 -28.30
C ARG A 200 -18.79 10.47 -28.34
N ASN A 201 -18.92 11.11 -27.18
CA ASN A 201 -19.18 12.55 -27.06
C ASN A 201 -17.90 13.38 -26.91
N HIS A 202 -16.73 12.74 -26.74
CA HIS A 202 -15.46 13.43 -26.57
C HIS A 202 -15.07 14.19 -27.84
N SER A 203 -14.85 15.50 -27.72
CA SER A 203 -14.37 16.31 -28.84
C SER A 203 -12.92 15.93 -29.18
N VAL A 204 -12.61 15.73 -30.45
CA VAL A 204 -11.22 15.50 -30.88
C VAL A 204 -10.45 16.81 -30.71
N GLN A 205 -9.60 16.87 -29.69
CA GLN A 205 -8.68 17.99 -29.45
C GLN A 205 -7.24 17.46 -29.50
N PRO A 206 -6.27 18.30 -29.91
CA PRO A 206 -4.86 17.94 -29.81
C PRO A 206 -4.50 17.65 -28.36
N LEU A 207 -3.56 16.70 -28.16
CA LEU A 207 -3.06 16.37 -26.83
C LEU A 207 -2.41 17.61 -26.21
N ASP A 208 -2.77 17.92 -24.96
CA ASP A 208 -2.16 19.01 -24.20
C ASP A 208 -0.64 18.80 -24.07
N ASN A 209 0.14 19.89 -24.12
CA ASN A 209 1.59 19.90 -23.99
C ASN A 209 2.09 19.37 -22.62
N GLN A 210 1.22 19.28 -21.61
CA GLN A 210 1.54 18.62 -20.34
C GLN A 210 1.62 17.08 -20.44
N TYR A 211 1.16 16.49 -21.54
CA TYR A 211 1.20 15.05 -21.77
C TYR A 211 2.21 14.66 -22.84
N GLU A 212 2.72 13.44 -22.73
CA GLU A 212 3.49 12.75 -23.75
C GLU A 212 2.91 11.35 -23.99
N GLN A 213 3.37 10.70 -25.04
CA GLN A 213 2.88 9.39 -25.46
C GLN A 213 4.03 8.39 -25.56
N PHE A 214 3.86 7.23 -24.93
CA PHE A 214 4.72 6.06 -25.05
C PHE A 214 3.89 4.89 -25.56
N GLU A 215 4.13 4.46 -26.80
CA GLU A 215 3.27 3.51 -27.51
C GLU A 215 1.79 3.97 -27.51
N GLN A 216 0.89 3.28 -26.81
CA GLN A 216 -0.54 3.65 -26.65
C GLN A 216 -0.83 4.31 -25.30
N ILE A 217 0.18 4.53 -24.46
CA ILE A 217 0.03 5.07 -23.11
C ILE A 217 0.26 6.57 -23.16
N ILE A 218 -0.76 7.33 -22.76
CA ILE A 218 -0.62 8.77 -22.51
C ILE A 218 -0.20 8.95 -21.05
N TYR A 219 0.85 9.73 -20.82
CA TYR A 219 1.37 9.99 -19.49
C TYR A 219 1.70 11.46 -19.27
N LYS A 220 1.76 11.89 -18.02
CA LYS A 220 2.14 13.25 -17.65
C LYS A 220 3.64 13.46 -17.88
N LYS A 221 3.98 14.49 -18.65
CA LYS A 221 5.35 14.85 -18.97
C LYS A 221 6.15 15.16 -17.70
N GLN A 222 7.33 14.54 -17.58
CA GLN A 222 8.24 14.78 -16.48
C GLN A 222 9.06 16.05 -16.69
N ILE A 223 9.00 16.98 -15.73
CA ILE A 223 9.65 18.29 -15.81
C ILE A 223 10.89 18.29 -14.94
N ASP A 224 12.06 18.52 -15.55
CA ASP A 224 13.32 18.52 -14.82
C ASP A 224 13.41 19.64 -13.78
N PHE A 225 14.08 19.33 -12.68
CA PHE A 225 14.36 20.27 -11.62
C PHE A 225 15.27 21.36 -12.15
N LYS A 226 14.77 22.60 -12.16
CA LYS A 226 15.66 23.77 -12.26
C LYS A 226 16.69 23.71 -11.11
N ALA A 227 17.93 24.08 -11.41
CA ALA A 227 18.99 24.22 -10.43
C ALA A 227 18.52 25.06 -9.23
N PRO A 228 18.88 24.68 -8.00
CA PRO A 228 18.55 25.47 -6.83
C PRO A 228 19.23 26.85 -6.92
N THR A 229 18.56 27.86 -6.36
CA THR A 229 19.10 29.23 -6.28
C THR A 229 19.44 29.48 -4.83
N VAL A 230 20.73 29.62 -4.52
CA VAL A 230 21.20 29.87 -3.17
C VAL A 230 21.45 31.37 -3.03
N ASN A 231 20.51 32.07 -2.39
CA ASN A 231 20.55 33.52 -2.20
C ASN A 231 20.57 33.89 -0.71
N PHE A 232 21.24 33.10 0.13
CA PHE A 232 21.37 33.38 1.55
C PHE A 232 22.85 33.53 1.93
N ASN A 233 23.22 34.70 2.45
CA ASN A 233 24.54 35.00 2.98
C ASN A 233 24.37 35.41 4.45
N GLY A 234 24.60 34.47 5.37
CA GLY A 234 24.45 34.67 6.80
C GLY A 234 24.86 33.42 7.57
N THR A 235 24.67 33.44 8.89
CA THR A 235 24.91 32.32 9.80
C THR A 235 23.65 31.47 9.99
N LEU A 236 23.81 30.24 10.50
CA LEU A 236 22.66 29.36 10.82
C LEU A 236 21.68 30.03 11.80
N LYS A 237 22.20 30.82 12.75
CA LYS A 237 21.39 31.58 13.71
C LYS A 237 20.55 32.66 13.02
N GLU A 238 21.12 33.37 12.05
CA GLU A 238 20.38 34.36 11.25
C GLU A 238 19.30 33.68 10.40
N LEU A 239 19.63 32.53 9.79
CA LEU A 239 18.67 31.72 9.04
C LEU A 239 17.51 31.27 9.94
N TYR A 240 17.81 30.71 11.11
CA TYR A 240 16.81 30.27 12.08
C TYR A 240 15.92 31.42 12.56
N THR A 241 16.52 32.58 12.89
CA THR A 241 15.80 33.76 13.36
C THR A 241 14.88 34.32 12.27
N HIS A 242 15.36 34.38 11.03
CA HIS A 242 14.56 34.83 9.88
C HIS A 242 13.36 33.91 9.64
N VAL A 243 13.60 32.60 9.53
CA VAL A 243 12.54 31.63 9.24
C VAL A 243 11.50 31.57 10.37
N THR A 244 11.93 31.57 11.63
CA THR A 244 10.99 31.55 12.77
C THR A 244 10.10 32.80 12.79
N LYS A 245 10.67 33.97 12.47
CA LYS A 245 9.91 35.22 12.36
C LYS A 245 8.89 35.19 11.21
N GLU A 246 9.32 34.83 10.00
CA GLU A 246 8.44 34.80 8.81
C GLU A 246 7.31 33.77 8.92
N LEU A 247 7.57 32.63 9.56
CA LEU A 247 6.56 31.59 9.78
C LEU A 247 5.70 31.82 11.03
N GLY A 248 5.97 32.87 11.82
CA GLY A 248 5.27 33.12 13.08
C GLY A 248 5.50 32.03 14.14
N LEU A 249 6.64 31.35 14.10
CA LEU A 249 7.03 30.31 15.04
C LEU A 249 7.71 30.89 16.28
N THR A 250 7.55 30.25 17.42
CA THR A 250 8.28 30.61 18.64
C THR A 250 9.76 30.27 18.50
N TYR A 251 10.63 31.25 18.73
CA TYR A 251 12.08 31.03 18.83
C TYR A 251 12.41 30.12 20.02
N ARG A 252 13.13 29.03 19.78
CA ARG A 252 13.52 28.05 20.80
C ARG A 252 15.05 27.87 20.79
N PRO A 253 15.79 28.35 21.81
CA PRO A 253 17.25 28.23 21.87
C PRO A 253 17.75 26.78 21.73
N GLN A 254 17.06 25.82 22.33
CA GLN A 254 17.43 24.40 22.27
C GLN A 254 17.33 23.83 20.84
N GLN A 255 16.37 24.31 20.06
CA GLN A 255 16.20 23.89 18.67
C GLN A 255 17.30 24.47 17.78
N LEU A 256 17.70 25.74 18.02
CA LEU A 256 18.87 26.33 17.35
C LEU A 256 20.14 25.57 17.73
N TYR A 257 20.36 25.31 19.02
CA TYR A 257 21.52 24.56 19.49
C TYR A 257 21.60 23.16 18.86
N LEU A 258 20.47 22.45 18.78
CA LEU A 258 20.41 21.18 18.06
C LEU A 258 20.77 21.33 16.57
N SER A 259 20.31 22.40 15.92
CA SER A 259 20.66 22.68 14.52
C SER A 259 22.16 22.95 14.36
N GLU A 260 22.76 23.68 15.29
CA GLU A 260 24.19 24.02 15.31
C GLU A 260 25.05 22.75 15.50
N ILE A 261 24.70 21.88 16.45
CA ILE A 261 25.37 20.58 16.64
C ILE A 261 25.33 19.79 15.33
N ILE A 262 24.14 19.62 14.74
CA ILE A 262 23.99 18.82 13.51
C ILE A 262 24.82 19.42 12.37
N LEU A 263 24.82 20.75 12.21
CA LEU A 263 25.62 21.41 11.18
C LEU A 263 27.12 21.20 11.41
N GLU A 264 27.60 21.30 12.64
CA GLU A 264 29.00 21.05 13.00
C GLU A 264 29.44 19.63 12.60
N GLN A 265 28.61 18.63 12.92
CA GLN A 265 28.89 17.23 12.57
C GLN A 265 28.94 16.99 11.06
N LEU A 266 28.08 17.67 10.29
CA LEU A 266 28.11 17.64 8.82
C LEU A 266 29.38 18.31 8.27
N MET A 267 29.72 19.50 8.77
CA MET A 267 30.87 20.28 8.32
C MET A 267 32.21 19.60 8.58
N HIS A 268 32.32 18.85 9.69
CA HIS A 268 33.54 18.14 10.08
C HIS A 268 33.58 16.67 9.65
N SER A 269 32.54 16.17 8.95
CA SER A 269 32.44 14.76 8.54
C SER A 269 32.53 13.79 9.73
N GLU A 270 31.87 14.14 10.83
CA GLU A 270 31.87 13.39 12.08
C GLU A 270 30.62 12.52 12.24
N LYS A 271 30.66 11.59 13.20
CA LYS A 271 29.56 10.68 13.51
C LYS A 271 29.05 10.97 14.91
N ALA A 272 27.75 11.19 15.04
CA ALA A 272 27.14 11.59 16.30
C ALA A 272 25.89 10.79 16.66
N MET A 273 25.64 10.68 17.96
CA MET A 273 24.39 10.20 18.56
C MET A 273 23.80 11.31 19.41
N ILE A 274 22.57 11.71 19.09
CA ILE A 274 21.88 12.83 19.71
C ILE A 274 20.54 12.36 20.27
N GLU A 275 20.39 12.39 21.59
CA GLU A 275 19.09 12.23 22.23
C GLU A 275 18.39 13.59 22.31
N ALA A 276 17.26 13.71 21.63
CA ALA A 276 16.46 14.93 21.61
C ALA A 276 14.98 14.60 21.86
N PRO A 277 14.40 15.03 22.99
CA PRO A 277 13.07 14.62 23.44
C PRO A 277 11.97 15.03 22.46
N LEU A 278 10.81 14.39 22.57
CA LEU A 278 9.63 14.74 21.78
C LEU A 278 9.26 16.22 22.00
N GLY A 279 8.84 16.90 20.92
CA GLY A 279 8.50 18.32 20.97
C GLY A 279 9.68 19.30 20.94
N SER A 280 10.93 18.84 21.00
CA SER A 280 12.15 19.67 20.83
C SER A 280 12.27 20.30 19.42
N GLY A 281 11.47 19.83 18.45
CA GLY A 281 11.47 20.36 17.10
C GLY A 281 12.62 19.82 16.23
N LYS A 282 13.05 18.58 16.48
CA LYS A 282 14.08 17.82 15.74
C LYS A 282 13.99 18.00 14.23
N SER A 283 12.80 17.80 13.68
CA SER A 283 12.56 17.83 12.23
C SER A 283 12.97 19.12 11.57
N PHE A 284 12.59 20.22 12.20
CA PHE A 284 12.95 21.53 11.71
C PHE A 284 14.43 21.84 11.91
N ALA A 285 15.04 21.35 13.01
CA ALA A 285 16.45 21.55 13.30
C ALA A 285 17.36 20.86 12.27
N TYR A 286 17.15 19.57 11.98
CA TYR A 286 17.97 18.88 10.97
C TYR A 286 17.72 19.39 9.56
N LEU A 287 16.51 19.88 9.24
CA LEU A 287 16.22 20.48 7.93
C LEU A 287 17.01 21.78 7.74
N LEU A 288 17.05 22.65 8.75
CA LEU A 288 17.81 23.89 8.69
C LEU A 288 19.32 23.64 8.64
N ALA A 289 19.82 22.70 9.44
CA ALA A 289 21.23 22.29 9.39
C ALA A 289 21.60 21.73 8.00
N SER A 290 20.77 20.86 7.44
CA SER A 290 20.97 20.28 6.10
C SER A 290 20.94 21.34 5.00
N LEU A 291 20.01 22.29 5.09
CA LEU A 291 19.92 23.40 4.14
C LEU A 291 21.14 24.31 4.26
N MET A 292 21.55 24.68 5.47
CA MET A 292 22.74 25.51 5.70
C MET A 292 24.02 24.84 5.19
N TYR A 293 24.18 23.54 5.48
CA TYR A 293 25.29 22.75 4.96
C TYR A 293 25.34 22.78 3.43
N ASN A 294 24.19 22.63 2.76
CA ASN A 294 24.11 22.73 1.31
C ASN A 294 24.41 24.16 0.81
N ILE A 295 23.95 25.19 1.51
CA ILE A 295 24.23 26.60 1.17
C ILE A 295 25.73 26.89 1.23
N GLU A 296 26.41 26.42 2.27
CA GLU A 296 27.84 26.71 2.50
C GLU A 296 28.78 25.84 1.64
N THR A 297 28.42 24.58 1.39
CA THR A 297 29.34 23.60 0.77
C THR A 297 28.91 23.13 -0.63
N GLY A 298 27.63 23.31 -0.98
CA GLY A 298 27.02 22.72 -2.17
C GLY A 298 26.75 21.21 -2.08
N LYS A 299 27.12 20.55 -0.98
CA LYS A 299 26.95 19.10 -0.79
C LYS A 299 25.51 18.72 -0.43
N HIS A 300 25.14 17.48 -0.70
CA HIS A 300 23.79 16.94 -0.52
C HIS A 300 23.67 16.16 0.79
N VAL A 301 22.52 16.27 1.47
CA VAL A 301 22.25 15.52 2.71
C VAL A 301 21.11 14.55 2.52
N MET A 302 21.32 13.30 2.95
CA MET A 302 20.25 12.30 3.06
C MET A 302 19.63 12.38 4.46
N ILE A 303 18.29 12.39 4.52
CA ILE A 303 17.53 12.31 5.77
C ILE A 303 16.72 11.03 5.73
N SER A 304 16.99 10.11 6.65
CA SER A 304 16.22 8.90 6.82
C SER A 304 15.25 9.05 7.99
N THR A 305 13.98 8.79 7.73
CA THR A 305 12.91 8.85 8.74
C THR A 305 12.26 7.48 8.95
N ASN A 306 11.67 7.26 10.11
CA ASN A 306 10.95 6.02 10.41
C ASN A 306 9.59 5.90 9.68
N THR A 307 8.75 6.93 9.70
CA THR A 307 7.34 6.83 9.27
C THR A 307 7.05 7.60 7.98
N LYS A 308 6.14 7.07 7.15
CA LYS A 308 5.61 7.79 5.97
C LYS A 308 4.93 9.11 6.34
N LEU A 309 4.28 9.16 7.51
CA LEU A 309 3.65 10.38 8.01
C LEU A 309 4.66 11.50 8.19
N LEU A 310 5.81 11.21 8.80
CA LEU A 310 6.87 12.20 8.98
C LEU A 310 7.50 12.61 7.65
N GLN A 311 7.68 11.68 6.71
CA GLN A 311 8.16 12.00 5.35
C GLN A 311 7.23 12.99 4.65
N ASN A 312 5.93 12.73 4.69
CA ASN A 312 4.93 13.60 4.09
C ASN A 312 4.90 14.95 4.81
N GLN A 313 5.02 14.97 6.14
CA GLN A 313 5.14 16.21 6.88
C GLN A 313 6.34 17.05 6.41
N LEU A 314 7.51 16.43 6.24
CA LEU A 314 8.70 17.13 5.74
C LEU A 314 8.46 17.69 4.33
N LEU A 315 7.95 16.87 3.40
CA LEU A 315 7.82 17.21 1.99
C LEU A 315 6.65 18.14 1.65
N GLU A 316 5.51 17.97 2.31
CA GLU A 316 4.26 18.69 1.99
C GLU A 316 4.04 19.91 2.88
N LYS A 317 4.66 19.96 4.07
CA LYS A 317 4.49 21.05 5.03
C LYS A 317 5.78 21.80 5.33
N ASP A 318 6.79 21.12 5.88
CA ASP A 318 7.95 21.79 6.47
C ASP A 318 8.87 22.41 5.40
N ILE A 319 9.24 21.67 4.35
CA ILE A 319 10.05 22.19 3.23
C ILE A 319 9.30 23.29 2.46
N PRO A 320 8.01 23.15 2.11
CA PRO A 320 7.24 24.24 1.50
C PRO A 320 7.13 25.48 2.40
N ALA A 321 7.09 25.32 3.73
CA ALA A 321 7.14 26.44 4.66
C ALA A 321 8.51 27.14 4.61
N LEU A 322 9.61 26.40 4.64
CA LEU A 322 10.96 26.95 4.48
C LEU A 322 11.12 27.71 3.16
N LYS A 323 10.63 27.13 2.06
CA LYS A 323 10.64 27.75 0.73
C LYS A 323 9.91 29.10 0.73
N ARG A 324 8.76 29.20 1.40
CA ARG A 324 7.99 30.45 1.52
C ARG A 324 8.71 31.49 2.39
N ALA A 325 9.32 31.07 3.48
CA ALA A 325 10.02 31.97 4.41
C ALA A 325 11.32 32.54 3.81
N LEU A 326 12.02 31.75 2.99
CA LEU A 326 13.32 32.11 2.43
C LEU A 326 13.26 32.72 1.03
N ASP A 327 12.11 32.63 0.36
CA ASP A 327 11.89 33.15 -1.00
C ASP A 327 12.92 32.66 -2.05
N PHE A 328 13.44 31.44 -1.89
CA PHE A 328 14.26 30.79 -2.91
C PHE A 328 13.95 29.30 -3.06
N LYS A 329 14.41 28.71 -4.16
CA LYS A 329 14.05 27.35 -4.55
C LYS A 329 14.82 26.31 -3.71
N ILE A 330 14.10 25.53 -2.93
CA ILE A 330 14.61 24.34 -2.24
C ILE A 330 14.17 23.09 -3.01
N ASN A 331 15.12 22.29 -3.48
CA ASN A 331 14.85 21.01 -4.13
C ASN A 331 15.07 19.87 -3.13
N ALA A 332 14.00 19.41 -2.50
CA ALA A 332 14.00 18.21 -1.67
C ALA A 332 13.06 17.15 -2.28
N THR A 333 13.45 15.88 -2.24
CA THR A 333 12.64 14.81 -2.83
C THR A 333 12.80 13.50 -2.08
N LEU A 334 11.77 12.66 -2.17
CA LEU A 334 11.80 11.29 -1.69
C LEU A 334 12.74 10.45 -2.57
N ILE A 335 13.60 9.66 -1.94
CA ILE A 335 14.55 8.74 -2.56
C ILE A 335 14.15 7.33 -2.13
N LYS A 336 13.92 6.47 -3.11
CA LYS A 336 13.46 5.08 -2.92
C LYS A 336 14.29 4.14 -3.76
N SER A 337 14.02 2.84 -3.65
CA SER A 337 14.70 1.85 -4.47
C SER A 337 14.18 1.89 -5.91
N LYS A 338 15.00 1.49 -6.89
CA LYS A 338 14.63 1.52 -8.32
C LYS A 338 13.30 0.81 -8.63
N ARG A 339 13.00 -0.26 -7.88
CA ARG A 339 11.76 -1.05 -8.02
C ARG A 339 10.49 -0.28 -7.63
N ASP A 340 10.61 0.78 -6.85
CA ASP A 340 9.46 1.62 -6.46
C ASP A 340 9.05 2.60 -7.56
N TYR A 341 9.90 2.80 -8.58
CA TYR A 341 9.63 3.71 -9.69
C TYR A 341 9.13 2.94 -10.92
N ILE A 342 8.00 3.37 -11.45
CA ILE A 342 7.34 2.71 -12.57
C ILE A 342 8.11 2.88 -13.89
N SER A 343 8.00 1.87 -14.74
CA SER A 343 8.43 1.90 -16.14
C SER A 343 7.19 1.86 -17.05
N LEU A 344 7.15 2.73 -18.07
CA LEU A 344 6.07 2.72 -19.06
C LEU A 344 6.10 1.44 -19.93
N GLY A 345 7.27 0.86 -20.16
CA GLY A 345 7.38 -0.45 -20.81
C GLY A 345 6.80 -1.59 -19.96
N LEU A 346 6.93 -1.53 -18.63
CA LEU A 346 6.26 -2.48 -17.72
C LEU A 346 4.74 -2.32 -17.80
N ILE A 347 4.22 -1.08 -17.74
CA ILE A 347 2.78 -0.82 -17.92
C ILE A 347 2.32 -1.37 -19.27
N SER A 348 3.05 -1.10 -20.36
CA SER A 348 2.72 -1.61 -21.70
C SER A 348 2.65 -3.14 -21.73
N GLN A 349 3.60 -3.84 -21.11
CA GLN A 349 3.57 -5.30 -21.01
C GLN A 349 2.33 -5.78 -20.24
N ILE A 350 2.00 -5.14 -19.13
CA ILE A 350 0.81 -5.47 -18.33
C ILE A 350 -0.47 -5.27 -19.17
N LEU A 351 -0.58 -4.14 -19.88
CA LEU A 351 -1.76 -3.83 -20.70
C LEU A 351 -1.97 -4.84 -21.82
N LYS A 352 -0.91 -5.25 -22.52
CA LYS A 352 -0.93 -6.20 -23.65
C LYS A 352 -1.28 -7.64 -23.26
N GLU A 353 -1.26 -7.99 -21.98
CA GLU A 353 -1.55 -9.36 -21.55
C GLU A 353 -3.05 -9.61 -21.47
N ASP A 354 -3.56 -10.58 -22.22
CA ASP A 354 -4.97 -10.95 -22.16
C ASP A 354 -5.29 -11.63 -20.82
N SER A 355 -6.04 -10.93 -19.99
CA SER A 355 -6.53 -11.42 -18.71
C SER A 355 -7.95 -10.92 -18.50
N SER A 356 -8.87 -11.85 -18.23
CA SER A 356 -10.24 -11.57 -17.80
C SER A 356 -10.36 -11.47 -16.28
N ASN A 357 -9.25 -11.47 -15.55
CA ASN A 357 -9.29 -11.34 -14.10
C ASN A 357 -9.73 -9.93 -13.70
N TYR A 358 -10.72 -9.86 -12.82
CA TYR A 358 -11.30 -8.62 -12.32
C TYR A 358 -10.27 -7.68 -11.67
N GLU A 359 -9.45 -8.19 -10.74
CA GLU A 359 -8.46 -7.36 -10.04
C GLU A 359 -7.37 -6.84 -10.98
N VAL A 360 -6.95 -7.66 -11.94
CA VAL A 360 -5.98 -7.25 -12.97
C VAL A 360 -6.58 -6.18 -13.88
N SER A 361 -7.87 -6.28 -14.23
CA SER A 361 -8.55 -5.28 -15.05
C SER A 361 -8.64 -3.93 -14.32
N ILE A 362 -8.97 -3.94 -13.02
CA ILE A 362 -8.94 -2.73 -12.18
C ILE A 362 -7.52 -2.16 -12.13
N LEU A 363 -6.49 -2.97 -11.86
CA LEU A 363 -5.09 -2.50 -11.81
C LEU A 363 -4.67 -1.82 -13.13
N LYS A 364 -5.02 -2.40 -14.28
CA LYS A 364 -4.73 -1.82 -15.60
C LYS A 364 -5.36 -0.44 -15.75
N MET A 365 -6.63 -0.29 -15.34
CA MET A 365 -7.35 0.98 -15.41
C MET A 365 -6.76 2.01 -14.44
N GLN A 366 -6.39 1.59 -13.22
CA GLN A 366 -5.72 2.43 -12.22
C GLN A 366 -4.38 2.95 -12.75
N LEU A 367 -3.54 2.08 -13.34
CA LEU A 367 -2.25 2.47 -13.92
C LEU A 367 -2.42 3.50 -15.06
N LEU A 368 -3.42 3.32 -15.93
CA LEU A 368 -3.70 4.24 -17.03
C LEU A 368 -4.13 5.63 -16.57
N ILE A 369 -4.92 5.72 -15.49
CA ILE A 369 -5.34 7.01 -14.93
C ILE A 369 -4.17 7.63 -14.16
N TRP A 370 -3.56 6.87 -13.26
CA TRP A 370 -2.49 7.35 -12.39
C TRP A 370 -1.30 7.91 -13.17
N ILE A 371 -0.91 7.28 -14.29
CA ILE A 371 0.23 7.74 -15.08
C ILE A 371 -0.03 9.08 -15.80
N THR A 372 -1.29 9.50 -15.92
CA THR A 372 -1.67 10.84 -16.41
C THR A 372 -1.59 11.91 -15.32
N GLU A 373 -1.35 11.54 -14.07
CA GLU A 373 -1.42 12.44 -12.91
C GLU A 373 -0.11 12.52 -12.13
N THR A 374 0.57 11.39 -11.95
CA THR A 374 1.78 11.27 -11.12
C THR A 374 2.94 12.11 -11.66
N ALA A 375 3.61 12.80 -10.74
CA ALA A 375 4.83 13.56 -11.01
C ALA A 375 6.10 12.81 -10.61
N THR A 376 5.97 11.68 -9.91
CA THR A 376 7.11 10.94 -9.33
C THR A 376 7.24 9.55 -9.95
N GLY A 377 6.13 8.95 -10.40
CA GLY A 377 6.06 7.56 -10.82
C GLY A 377 6.28 6.57 -9.70
N ASP A 378 6.11 6.98 -8.44
CA ASP A 378 6.21 6.12 -7.26
C ASP A 378 4.99 5.21 -7.15
N ILE A 379 5.17 3.91 -7.40
CA ILE A 379 4.08 2.94 -7.43
C ILE A 379 3.36 2.83 -6.07
N GLN A 380 4.00 3.22 -4.98
CA GLN A 380 3.38 3.21 -3.66
C GLN A 380 2.25 4.25 -3.53
N GLU A 381 2.12 5.21 -4.45
CA GLU A 381 0.98 6.13 -4.55
C GLU A 381 -0.34 5.38 -4.78
N LEU A 382 -0.32 4.20 -5.43
CA LEU A 382 -1.51 3.40 -5.73
C LEU A 382 -2.00 2.52 -4.57
N ASP A 383 -1.25 2.42 -3.47
CA ASP A 383 -1.54 1.57 -2.30
C ASP A 383 -2.09 0.17 -2.67
N LEU A 384 -1.44 -0.51 -3.63
CA LEU A 384 -1.91 -1.78 -4.17
C LEU A 384 -2.06 -2.84 -3.06
N LYS A 385 -3.20 -3.55 -3.06
CA LYS A 385 -3.55 -4.59 -2.08
C LYS A 385 -3.93 -5.91 -2.76
N GLY A 386 -3.88 -7.00 -2.00
CA GLY A 386 -4.37 -8.31 -2.43
C GLY A 386 -3.73 -8.77 -3.75
N GLY A 387 -4.54 -9.36 -4.64
CA GLY A 387 -4.04 -9.91 -5.90
C GLY A 387 -3.56 -8.86 -6.91
N GLN A 388 -3.95 -7.58 -6.79
CA GLN A 388 -3.35 -6.49 -7.58
C GLN A 388 -1.86 -6.34 -7.29
N LYS A 389 -1.52 -6.23 -6.00
CA LYS A 389 -0.14 -6.09 -5.54
C LYS A 389 0.69 -7.29 -5.98
N MET A 390 0.18 -8.50 -5.72
CA MET A 390 0.89 -9.73 -6.04
C MET A 390 1.11 -9.89 -7.55
N TYR A 391 0.11 -9.56 -8.37
CA TYR A 391 0.25 -9.56 -9.83
C TYR A 391 1.27 -8.52 -10.30
N PHE A 392 1.22 -7.30 -9.76
CA PHE A 392 2.18 -6.25 -10.11
C PHE A 392 3.62 -6.63 -9.73
N GLU A 393 3.86 -7.13 -8.52
CA GLU A 393 5.17 -7.57 -8.05
C GLU A 393 5.73 -8.70 -8.92
N GLN A 394 4.90 -9.68 -9.27
CA GLN A 394 5.26 -10.73 -10.22
C GLN A 394 5.65 -10.14 -11.60
N LYS A 395 4.90 -9.16 -12.11
CA LYS A 395 5.23 -8.51 -13.40
C LYS A 395 6.52 -7.71 -13.33
N LEU A 396 6.77 -7.04 -12.21
CA LEU A 396 8.00 -6.30 -11.96
C LEU A 396 9.24 -7.21 -11.96
N GLU A 397 9.17 -8.37 -11.29
CA GLU A 397 10.25 -9.37 -11.30
C GLU A 397 10.42 -10.03 -12.67
N THR A 398 9.32 -10.16 -13.41
CA THR A 398 9.33 -10.80 -14.73
C THR A 398 9.84 -9.89 -15.85
N TYR A 399 9.78 -8.58 -15.66
CA TYR A 399 10.01 -7.56 -16.66
C TYR A 399 11.45 -7.50 -17.17
N VAL A 400 11.57 -7.31 -18.49
CA VAL A 400 12.82 -7.00 -19.17
C VAL A 400 12.63 -5.67 -19.89
N PRO A 401 13.44 -4.63 -19.59
CA PRO A 401 13.30 -3.32 -20.19
C PRO A 401 13.29 -3.37 -21.73
N VAL A 402 12.27 -2.75 -22.32
CA VAL A 402 12.17 -2.59 -23.78
C VAL A 402 13.07 -1.46 -24.29
N ARG A 403 13.32 -1.43 -25.60
CA ARG A 403 14.10 -0.34 -26.21
C ARG A 403 13.36 1.00 -26.03
N ASN A 404 14.09 2.04 -25.64
CA ASN A 404 13.56 3.38 -25.34
C ASN A 404 12.52 3.41 -24.20
N ASP A 405 12.56 2.44 -23.28
CA ASP A 405 11.71 2.43 -22.09
C ASP A 405 11.88 3.71 -21.25
N ILE A 406 10.76 4.27 -20.83
CA ILE A 406 10.71 5.44 -19.95
C ILE A 406 10.50 4.93 -18.53
N ASN A 407 11.60 4.89 -17.78
CA ASN A 407 11.59 4.53 -16.36
C ASN A 407 11.73 5.80 -15.51
N TYR A 408 10.80 6.02 -14.59
CA TYR A 408 10.77 7.20 -13.72
C TYR A 408 11.97 7.29 -12.77
N PHE A 409 12.65 6.17 -12.49
CA PHE A 409 13.93 6.20 -11.77
C PHE A 409 14.99 7.02 -12.52
N ASN A 410 14.99 6.98 -13.86
CA ASN A 410 15.93 7.77 -14.66
C ASN A 410 15.64 9.27 -14.58
N PHE A 411 14.38 9.67 -14.34
CA PHE A 411 14.02 11.05 -14.09
C PHE A 411 14.63 11.56 -12.78
N ILE A 412 14.55 10.79 -11.70
CA ILE A 412 15.23 11.17 -10.44
C ILE A 412 16.75 11.18 -10.65
N LYS A 413 17.30 10.15 -11.30
CA LYS A 413 18.75 10.05 -11.57
C LYS A 413 19.31 11.24 -12.35
N ARG A 414 18.64 11.69 -13.42
CA ARG A 414 19.12 12.84 -14.21
C ARG A 414 18.99 14.18 -13.48
N ASN A 415 18.05 14.27 -12.54
CA ASN A 415 17.85 15.45 -11.70
C ASN A 415 18.66 15.42 -10.40
N ALA A 416 19.43 14.36 -10.17
CA ALA A 416 19.93 14.07 -8.84
C ALA A 416 20.94 15.12 -8.33
N GLN A 417 21.73 15.71 -9.22
CA GLN A 417 22.65 16.83 -8.89
C GLN A 417 21.91 18.10 -8.46
N ASN A 418 20.63 18.25 -8.81
CA ASN A 418 19.82 19.40 -8.41
C ASN A 418 19.08 19.17 -7.08
N ILE A 419 19.17 17.97 -6.48
CA ILE A 419 18.51 17.64 -5.21
C ILE A 419 19.40 18.11 -4.06
N GLN A 420 18.96 19.07 -3.25
CA GLN A 420 19.74 19.53 -2.10
C GLN A 420 19.58 18.58 -0.90
N ILE A 421 18.37 18.06 -0.70
CA ILE A 421 18.01 17.20 0.43
C ILE A 421 17.27 15.96 -0.11
N GLY A 422 17.84 14.78 0.11
CA GLY A 422 17.19 13.51 -0.16
C GLY A 422 16.47 13.03 1.10
N ILE A 423 15.21 12.64 0.98
CA ILE A 423 14.45 12.05 2.10
C ILE A 423 14.23 10.57 1.80
N THR A 424 14.45 9.67 2.75
CA THR A 424 14.19 8.24 2.59
C THR A 424 13.65 7.62 3.86
N ASN A 425 13.24 6.35 3.83
CA ASN A 425 12.95 5.60 5.05
C ASN A 425 14.11 4.68 5.41
N HIS A 426 14.12 4.22 6.66
CA HIS A 426 15.13 3.28 7.14
C HIS A 426 15.23 2.02 6.28
N ALA A 427 14.10 1.45 5.86
CA ALA A 427 14.11 0.25 5.01
C ALA A 427 14.85 0.49 3.68
N HIS A 428 14.53 1.56 2.96
CA HIS A 428 15.15 1.92 1.69
C HIS A 428 16.63 2.29 1.88
N LEU A 429 16.98 2.96 2.98
CA LEU A 429 18.37 3.27 3.33
C LEU A 429 19.21 1.99 3.46
N ILE A 430 18.72 0.99 4.19
CA ILE A 430 19.44 -0.26 4.45
C ILE A 430 19.42 -1.19 3.21
N HIS A 431 18.37 -1.13 2.40
CA HIS A 431 18.29 -1.85 1.12
C HIS A 431 19.10 -1.21 -0.01
N ALA A 432 19.60 0.01 0.17
CA ALA A 432 20.27 0.74 -0.90
C ALA A 432 21.66 0.15 -1.18
N THR A 433 21.72 -0.72 -2.19
CA THR A 433 22.96 -1.32 -2.71
C THR A 433 23.90 -0.27 -3.33
N HIS A 434 25.18 -0.64 -3.47
CA HIS A 434 26.21 0.21 -4.07
C HIS A 434 25.90 0.57 -5.53
N ASP A 435 25.13 -0.24 -6.26
CA ASP A 435 24.75 0.04 -7.66
C ASP A 435 23.69 1.14 -7.83
N ASN A 436 23.06 1.59 -6.73
CA ASN A 436 22.09 2.67 -6.78
C ASN A 436 22.78 4.03 -6.85
N SER A 437 23.00 4.53 -8.08
CA SER A 437 23.71 5.78 -8.35
C SER A 437 23.15 7.02 -7.65
N ILE A 438 21.89 7.02 -7.21
CA ILE A 438 21.30 8.18 -6.51
C ILE A 438 21.79 8.25 -5.06
N TYR A 439 21.91 7.12 -4.36
CA TYR A 439 22.38 7.11 -2.98
C TYR A 439 23.86 7.47 -2.86
N GLN A 440 24.63 7.26 -3.93
CA GLN A 440 26.05 7.66 -4.01
C GLN A 440 26.28 9.17 -4.03
N LEU A 441 25.23 9.98 -4.26
CA LEU A 441 25.34 11.44 -4.23
C LEU A 441 25.29 12.02 -2.82
N PHE A 442 24.91 11.19 -1.85
CA PHE A 442 24.77 11.60 -0.46
C PHE A 442 25.92 10.98 0.32
N ASP A 443 26.97 11.77 0.53
CA ASP A 443 28.10 11.41 1.37
C ASP A 443 27.76 11.55 2.86
N ASP A 444 26.72 12.33 3.18
CA ASP A 444 26.34 12.70 4.54
C ASP A 444 24.87 12.35 4.83
N CYS A 445 24.58 11.84 6.03
CA CYS A 445 23.26 11.34 6.39
C CYS A 445 22.82 11.68 7.82
N ILE A 446 21.53 11.96 7.97
CA ILE A 446 20.85 12.15 9.25
C ILE A 446 19.77 11.07 9.38
N ILE A 447 19.78 10.33 10.47
CA ILE A 447 18.82 9.26 10.76
C ILE A 447 17.95 9.67 11.93
N ASP A 448 16.71 10.06 11.62
CA ASP A 448 15.69 10.41 12.61
C ASP A 448 14.96 9.19 13.12
N GLU A 449 14.54 9.22 14.39
CA GLU A 449 14.01 8.06 15.12
C GLU A 449 14.93 6.82 15.01
N ALA A 450 16.24 7.06 15.08
CA ALA A 450 17.29 6.06 14.90
C ALA A 450 17.16 4.81 15.79
N HIS A 451 16.46 4.90 16.93
CA HIS A 451 16.17 3.75 17.79
C HIS A 451 15.42 2.62 17.06
N ARG A 452 14.71 2.92 15.96
CA ARG A 452 13.99 1.94 15.13
C ARG A 452 14.84 1.27 14.06
N LEU A 453 16.02 1.81 13.77
CA LEU A 453 16.88 1.32 12.72
C LEU A 453 17.23 -0.18 12.85
N PRO A 454 17.49 -0.73 14.07
CA PRO A 454 17.72 -2.16 14.25
C PRO A 454 16.53 -3.04 13.84
N ASP A 455 15.29 -2.57 14.03
CA ASP A 455 14.07 -3.32 13.66
C ASP A 455 14.01 -3.51 12.13
N TYR A 456 14.34 -2.46 11.36
CA TYR A 456 14.39 -2.55 9.89
C TYR A 456 15.52 -3.44 9.40
N ALA A 457 16.68 -3.38 10.04
CA ALA A 457 17.78 -4.26 9.71
C ALA A 457 17.45 -5.73 10.03
N LEU A 458 16.72 -6.00 11.12
CA LEU A 458 16.23 -7.34 11.45
C LEU A 458 15.31 -7.89 10.36
N ASN A 459 14.35 -7.09 9.88
CA ASN A 459 13.45 -7.49 8.79
C ASN A 459 14.23 -7.82 7.51
N GLN A 460 15.27 -7.06 7.19
CA GLN A 460 16.08 -7.29 5.99
C GLN A 460 16.93 -8.57 6.05
N VAL A 461 17.40 -8.97 7.24
CA VAL A 461 18.14 -10.24 7.41
C VAL A 461 17.25 -11.46 7.57
N THR A 462 15.92 -11.28 7.61
CA THR A 462 14.97 -12.35 7.88
C THR A 462 14.26 -12.76 6.60
N ASN A 463 14.46 -14.01 6.18
CA ASN A 463 13.69 -14.62 5.10
C ASN A 463 12.38 -15.18 5.64
N GLU A 464 11.27 -14.85 4.98
CA GLU A 464 9.93 -15.30 5.37
C GLU A 464 9.33 -16.24 4.32
N LEU A 465 8.77 -17.36 4.76
CA LEU A 465 7.94 -18.25 3.93
C LEU A 465 6.50 -18.26 4.46
N SER A 466 5.57 -17.70 3.68
CA SER A 466 4.15 -17.54 4.04
C SER A 466 3.24 -18.49 3.26
N TYR A 467 2.25 -19.08 3.95
CA TYR A 467 1.27 -19.96 3.29
C TYR A 467 0.46 -19.23 2.22
N SER A 468 -0.05 -18.03 2.55
CA SER A 468 -0.91 -17.26 1.65
C SER A 468 -0.18 -16.95 0.34
N ASP A 469 1.10 -16.61 0.46
CA ASP A 469 1.90 -16.12 -0.64
C ASP A 469 2.23 -17.28 -1.57
N ILE A 470 2.78 -18.38 -1.05
CA ILE A 470 3.09 -19.55 -1.88
C ILE A 470 1.82 -20.16 -2.49
N LYS A 471 0.71 -20.25 -1.74
CA LYS A 471 -0.55 -20.77 -2.27
C LYS A 471 -1.08 -19.93 -3.43
N TYR A 472 -0.96 -18.61 -3.33
CA TYR A 472 -1.30 -17.71 -4.44
C TYR A 472 -0.38 -17.94 -5.65
N GLN A 473 0.94 -18.01 -5.43
CA GLN A 473 1.92 -18.19 -6.51
C GLN A 473 1.74 -19.51 -7.26
N LEU A 474 1.45 -20.60 -6.54
CA LEU A 474 1.06 -21.88 -7.14
C LEU A 474 -0.32 -21.78 -7.80
N GLY A 475 -1.22 -21.02 -7.20
CA GLY A 475 -2.53 -20.70 -7.75
C GLY A 475 -2.43 -20.01 -9.10
N LEU A 476 -1.45 -19.14 -9.36
CA LEU A 476 -1.24 -18.44 -10.63
C LEU A 476 -0.90 -19.39 -11.79
N ILE A 477 -0.28 -20.52 -11.51
CA ILE A 477 0.02 -21.54 -12.52
C ILE A 477 -1.28 -22.16 -13.04
N GLY A 478 -2.25 -22.39 -12.14
CA GLY A 478 -3.54 -23.05 -12.41
C GLY A 478 -3.49 -24.52 -11.98
N LYS A 479 -4.64 -25.10 -11.62
CA LYS A 479 -4.72 -26.54 -11.26
C LYS A 479 -5.13 -27.43 -12.44
N THR A 480 -5.65 -26.82 -13.50
CA THR A 480 -6.16 -27.50 -14.67
C THR A 480 -5.63 -26.86 -15.95
N GLU A 481 -5.62 -27.60 -17.07
CA GLU A 481 -5.23 -27.05 -18.37
C GLU A 481 -6.13 -25.90 -18.85
N ASN A 482 -7.30 -25.70 -18.24
CA ASN A 482 -8.23 -24.63 -18.60
C ASN A 482 -8.05 -23.34 -17.80
N GLU A 483 -7.07 -23.30 -16.90
CA GLU A 483 -6.84 -22.19 -15.99
C GLU A 483 -5.49 -21.50 -16.24
N LYS A 484 -5.51 -20.16 -16.19
CA LYS A 484 -4.34 -19.29 -15.99
C LYS A 484 -3.14 -19.65 -16.90
N LEU A 485 -1.95 -19.87 -16.32
CA LEU A 485 -0.73 -20.10 -17.10
C LEU A 485 -0.75 -21.47 -17.79
N LEU A 486 -1.33 -22.52 -17.18
CA LEU A 486 -1.47 -23.83 -17.84
C LEU A 486 -2.34 -23.74 -19.10
N LYS A 487 -3.37 -22.89 -19.11
CA LYS A 487 -4.17 -22.62 -20.32
C LYS A 487 -3.35 -22.04 -21.46
N SER A 488 -2.40 -21.16 -21.15
CA SER A 488 -1.51 -20.61 -22.17
C SER A 488 -0.57 -21.66 -22.78
N ILE A 489 -0.24 -22.70 -22.02
CA ILE A 489 0.57 -23.83 -22.47
C ILE A 489 -0.28 -24.82 -23.27
N ASP A 490 -1.50 -25.11 -22.83
CA ASP A 490 -2.44 -25.95 -23.58
C ASP A 490 -2.76 -25.35 -24.95
N ASN A 491 -3.13 -24.06 -24.99
CA ASN A 491 -3.34 -23.32 -26.23
C ASN A 491 -2.11 -23.35 -27.15
N LEU A 492 -0.90 -23.22 -26.58
CA LEU A 492 0.35 -23.29 -27.33
C LEU A 492 0.57 -24.69 -27.91
N GLU A 493 0.29 -25.76 -27.16
CA GLU A 493 0.42 -27.13 -27.67
C GLU A 493 -0.58 -27.39 -28.80
N GLN A 494 -1.83 -26.91 -28.67
CA GLN A 494 -2.81 -26.97 -29.76
C GLN A 494 -2.33 -26.18 -30.99
N GLN A 495 -1.81 -24.97 -30.82
CA GLN A 495 -1.23 -24.18 -31.91
C GLN A 495 -0.01 -24.86 -32.53
N ARG A 496 0.87 -25.46 -31.73
CA ARG A 496 2.04 -26.20 -32.21
C ARG A 496 1.62 -27.34 -33.13
N ILE A 497 0.55 -28.07 -32.78
CA ILE A 497 -0.01 -29.15 -33.60
C ILE A 497 -0.65 -28.62 -34.88
N LEU A 498 -1.46 -27.56 -34.78
CA LEU A 498 -2.20 -27.00 -35.92
C LEU A 498 -1.31 -26.25 -36.92
N GLU A 499 -0.38 -25.43 -36.41
CA GLU A 499 0.47 -24.52 -37.20
C GLU A 499 1.88 -25.07 -37.45
N LYS A 500 2.20 -26.26 -36.91
CA LYS A 500 3.52 -26.92 -37.03
C LYS A 500 4.68 -26.03 -36.57
N LEU A 501 4.51 -25.40 -35.41
CA LEU A 501 5.57 -24.58 -34.81
C LEU A 501 6.80 -25.44 -34.50
N ASP A 502 7.99 -24.88 -34.73
CA ASP A 502 9.28 -25.51 -34.42
C ASP A 502 9.60 -25.42 -32.92
N ILE A 503 8.75 -26.09 -32.13
CA ILE A 503 8.84 -26.20 -30.68
C ILE A 503 8.71 -27.69 -30.34
N PRO A 504 9.49 -28.23 -29.38
CA PRO A 504 9.29 -29.60 -28.91
C PRO A 504 7.87 -29.83 -28.38
N PRO A 505 7.31 -31.05 -28.49
CA PRO A 505 6.01 -31.37 -27.90
C PRO A 505 5.96 -31.08 -26.41
N ILE A 506 4.85 -30.51 -25.94
CA ILE A 506 4.66 -30.14 -24.55
C ILE A 506 3.71 -31.14 -23.89
N ASP A 507 4.18 -31.84 -22.85
CA ASP A 507 3.35 -32.73 -22.05
C ASP A 507 2.49 -31.94 -21.05
N VAL A 508 1.36 -31.41 -21.54
CA VAL A 508 0.41 -30.62 -20.74
C VAL A 508 -0.17 -31.43 -19.57
N PHE A 509 -0.43 -32.72 -19.78
CA PHE A 509 -1.03 -33.59 -18.77
C PHE A 509 -0.03 -33.95 -17.66
N GLY A 510 1.22 -34.28 -18.03
CA GLY A 510 2.30 -34.50 -17.09
C GLY A 510 2.61 -33.24 -16.27
N LEU A 511 2.56 -32.06 -16.92
CA LEU A 511 2.73 -30.78 -16.23
C LEU A 511 1.61 -30.52 -15.22
N LYS A 512 0.35 -30.76 -15.58
CA LYS A 512 -0.81 -30.65 -14.66
C LYS A 512 -0.67 -31.57 -13.44
N THR A 513 -0.30 -32.83 -13.68
CA THR A 513 -0.09 -33.81 -12.61
C THR A 513 0.99 -33.34 -11.64
N THR A 514 2.10 -32.87 -12.20
CA THR A 514 3.23 -32.31 -11.47
C THR A 514 2.85 -31.08 -10.66
N VAL A 515 2.03 -30.16 -11.20
CA VAL A 515 1.53 -28.98 -10.48
C VAL A 515 0.67 -29.40 -9.28
N ASN A 516 -0.24 -30.37 -9.45
CA ASN A 516 -1.06 -30.86 -8.35
C ASN A 516 -0.21 -31.48 -7.23
N GLU A 517 0.79 -32.28 -7.59
CA GLU A 517 1.74 -32.83 -6.61
C GLU A 517 2.48 -31.73 -5.84
N ILE A 518 2.89 -30.63 -6.50
CA ILE A 518 3.52 -29.49 -5.82
C ILE A 518 2.54 -28.80 -4.87
N HIS A 519 1.27 -28.64 -5.25
CA HIS A 519 0.22 -28.13 -4.34
C HIS A 519 0.09 -29.04 -3.12
N ASP A 520 0.03 -30.35 -3.30
CA ASP A 520 -0.12 -31.32 -2.21
C ASP A 520 1.09 -31.32 -1.27
N LEU A 521 2.30 -31.26 -1.82
CA LEU A 521 3.53 -31.14 -1.03
C LEU A 521 3.57 -29.82 -0.24
N ASN A 522 3.13 -28.71 -0.84
CA ASN A 522 3.01 -27.43 -0.13
C ASN A 522 1.96 -27.51 1.00
N GLU A 523 0.81 -28.13 0.75
CA GLU A 523 -0.21 -28.34 1.79
C GLU A 523 0.32 -29.20 2.93
N LYS A 524 1.13 -30.21 2.63
CA LYS A 524 1.83 -31.05 3.61
C LYS A 524 2.81 -30.23 4.46
N LEU A 525 3.72 -29.46 3.84
CA LEU A 525 4.69 -28.61 4.54
C LEU A 525 4.02 -27.71 5.59
N PHE A 526 2.95 -27.02 5.22
CA PHE A 526 2.27 -26.11 6.14
C PHE A 526 1.39 -26.83 7.16
N SER A 527 0.92 -28.05 6.87
CA SER A 527 0.30 -28.91 7.90
C SER A 527 1.35 -29.38 8.92
N THR A 528 2.56 -29.73 8.49
CA THR A 528 3.69 -30.07 9.37
C THR A 528 4.02 -28.90 10.30
N MET A 529 4.14 -27.67 9.77
CA MET A 529 4.35 -26.47 10.59
C MET A 529 3.19 -26.22 11.56
N TYR A 530 1.96 -26.45 11.14
CA TYR A 530 0.78 -26.25 11.98
C TYR A 530 0.76 -27.23 13.17
N GLU A 531 1.08 -28.50 12.94
CA GLU A 531 1.18 -29.49 14.02
C GLU A 531 2.33 -29.19 14.98
N ILE A 532 3.48 -28.70 14.46
CA ILE A 532 4.58 -28.21 15.29
C ILE A 532 4.10 -27.08 16.20
N ILE A 533 3.37 -26.10 15.66
CA ILE A 533 2.85 -24.98 16.46
C ILE A 533 1.91 -25.47 17.57
N ARG A 534 1.01 -26.41 17.26
CA ARG A 534 0.06 -26.97 18.24
C ARG A 534 0.72 -27.81 19.33
N ALA A 535 1.90 -28.38 19.04
CA ALA A 535 2.67 -29.19 19.98
C ALA A 535 3.72 -28.39 20.78
N SER A 536 3.94 -27.11 20.44
CA SER A 536 5.00 -26.29 21.04
C SER A 536 4.47 -25.32 22.08
N GLU A 537 5.38 -24.78 22.91
CA GLU A 537 5.07 -23.65 23.79
C GLU A 537 4.91 -22.38 22.95
N ILE A 538 3.73 -21.76 23.04
CA ILE A 538 3.36 -20.58 22.27
C ILE A 538 3.62 -19.33 23.12
N GLN A 539 4.25 -18.33 22.50
CA GLN A 539 4.40 -17.00 23.09
C GLN A 539 3.44 -16.03 22.39
N ASP A 540 2.59 -15.38 23.19
CA ASP A 540 1.54 -14.50 22.69
C ASP A 540 1.97 -13.03 22.72
N ASP A 541 1.77 -12.35 21.59
CA ASP A 541 1.77 -10.90 21.50
C ASP A 541 0.30 -10.43 21.44
N GLU A 542 -0.25 -10.13 22.62
CA GLU A 542 -1.65 -9.69 22.78
C GLU A 542 -1.94 -8.38 22.01
N VAL A 543 -0.93 -7.51 21.87
CA VAL A 543 -1.07 -6.20 21.22
C VAL A 543 -1.28 -6.38 19.72
N HIS A 544 -0.49 -7.26 19.09
CA HIS A 544 -0.54 -7.48 17.64
C HIS A 544 -1.40 -8.68 17.23
N LYS A 545 -1.95 -9.44 18.20
CA LYS A 545 -2.68 -10.69 17.99
C LYS A 545 -1.87 -11.69 17.15
N LEU A 546 -0.61 -11.88 17.55
CA LEU A 546 0.33 -12.79 16.91
C LEU A 546 0.82 -13.82 17.93
N HIS A 547 1.02 -15.05 17.45
CA HIS A 547 1.49 -16.17 18.24
C HIS A 547 2.83 -16.63 17.67
N PHE A 548 3.84 -16.82 18.52
CA PHE A 548 5.20 -17.18 18.12
C PHE A 548 5.64 -18.51 18.71
N VAL A 549 6.43 -19.27 17.94
CA VAL A 549 7.10 -20.50 18.38
C VAL A 549 8.58 -20.41 18.02
N TYR A 550 9.43 -20.34 19.03
CA TYR A 550 10.89 -20.16 18.88
C TYR A 550 11.70 -21.45 18.99
N HIS A 551 11.14 -22.49 19.64
CA HIS A 551 11.84 -23.75 19.88
C HIS A 551 11.04 -24.90 19.26
N PHE A 552 11.55 -25.46 18.17
CA PHE A 552 10.95 -26.59 17.46
C PHE A 552 12.01 -27.37 16.69
N ASP A 553 11.70 -28.63 16.37
CA ASP A 553 12.53 -29.44 15.47
C ASP A 553 12.32 -29.01 14.02
N VAL A 554 13.40 -28.57 13.36
CA VAL A 554 13.40 -28.14 11.95
C VAL A 554 13.43 -29.32 10.98
N THR A 555 13.77 -30.53 11.44
CA THR A 555 13.99 -31.72 10.59
C THR A 555 12.76 -32.08 9.74
N PRO A 556 11.53 -32.10 10.27
CA PRO A 556 10.33 -32.39 9.46
C PRO A 556 10.10 -31.34 8.37
N ILE A 557 10.34 -30.06 8.69
CA ILE A 557 10.22 -28.94 7.74
C ILE A 557 11.25 -29.07 6.62
N LEU A 558 12.51 -29.38 6.96
CA LEU A 558 13.58 -29.61 5.97
C LEU A 558 13.24 -30.75 5.00
N ASN A 559 12.68 -31.86 5.51
CA ASN A 559 12.27 -32.99 4.67
C ASN A 559 11.18 -32.60 3.67
N ASP A 560 10.18 -31.84 4.12
CA ASP A 560 9.09 -31.38 3.26
C ASP A 560 9.57 -30.33 2.23
N LEU A 561 10.44 -29.39 2.64
CA LEU A 561 11.09 -28.44 1.73
C LEU A 561 11.89 -29.17 0.65
N HIS A 562 12.69 -30.16 1.04
CA HIS A 562 13.51 -30.94 0.10
C HIS A 562 12.65 -31.64 -0.95
N ALA A 563 11.54 -32.26 -0.55
CA ALA A 563 10.61 -32.92 -1.46
C ALA A 563 10.00 -31.95 -2.48
N ILE A 564 9.58 -30.76 -2.02
CA ILE A 564 9.02 -29.71 -2.90
C ILE A 564 10.07 -29.19 -3.88
N ILE A 565 11.27 -28.86 -3.40
CA ILE A 565 12.37 -28.34 -4.23
C ILE A 565 12.78 -29.38 -5.29
N HIS A 566 12.88 -30.66 -4.91
CA HIS A 566 13.17 -31.73 -5.84
C HIS A 566 12.12 -31.80 -6.96
N LYS A 567 10.82 -31.79 -6.60
CA LYS A 567 9.73 -31.81 -7.57
C LYS A 567 9.75 -30.58 -8.47
N LEU A 568 10.01 -29.39 -7.93
CA LEU A 568 10.14 -28.14 -8.71
C LEU A 568 11.31 -28.20 -9.69
N ASN A 569 12.48 -28.70 -9.29
CA ASN A 569 13.63 -28.85 -10.19
C ASN A 569 13.32 -29.83 -11.33
N MET A 570 12.73 -31.00 -11.04
CA MET A 570 12.27 -31.94 -12.08
C MET A 570 11.28 -31.28 -13.04
N THR A 571 10.38 -30.45 -12.52
CA THR A 571 9.41 -29.72 -13.33
C THR A 571 10.08 -28.72 -14.26
N LEU A 572 11.10 -28.02 -13.77
CA LEU A 572 11.85 -27.04 -14.53
C LEU A 572 12.63 -27.68 -15.70
N GLU A 573 13.06 -28.94 -15.55
CA GLU A 573 13.74 -29.70 -16.60
C GLU A 573 12.84 -29.95 -17.82
N PHE A 574 11.52 -30.08 -17.64
CA PHE A 574 10.57 -30.22 -18.77
C PHE A 574 10.64 -29.05 -19.75
N PHE A 575 11.05 -27.87 -19.29
CA PHE A 575 11.14 -26.66 -20.11
C PHE A 575 12.52 -26.43 -20.73
N ASN A 576 13.49 -27.33 -20.52
CA ASN A 576 14.84 -27.17 -21.06
C ASN A 576 14.82 -27.24 -22.60
N GLY A 577 15.53 -26.33 -23.25
CA GLY A 577 15.59 -26.24 -24.72
C GLY A 577 14.36 -25.61 -25.39
N MET A 578 13.34 -25.21 -24.63
CA MET A 578 12.13 -24.57 -25.16
C MET A 578 12.21 -23.03 -25.03
N SER A 579 12.04 -22.29 -26.12
CA SER A 579 12.28 -20.84 -26.16
C SER A 579 11.03 -19.96 -26.39
N HIS A 580 9.83 -20.52 -26.29
CA HIS A 580 8.57 -19.81 -26.51
C HIS A 580 8.17 -18.88 -25.35
N LYS A 581 7.45 -17.78 -25.65
CA LYS A 581 7.01 -16.77 -24.66
C LYS A 581 6.17 -17.37 -23.53
N SER A 582 5.15 -18.17 -23.85
CA SER A 582 4.27 -18.80 -22.84
C SER A 582 5.04 -19.75 -21.92
N ILE A 583 5.97 -20.54 -22.49
CA ILE A 583 6.84 -21.46 -21.76
C ILE A 583 7.77 -20.69 -20.81
N LYS A 584 8.40 -19.62 -21.29
CA LYS A 584 9.25 -18.74 -20.46
C LYS A 584 8.47 -18.16 -19.29
N SER A 585 7.21 -17.77 -19.48
CA SER A 585 6.36 -17.25 -18.41
C SER A 585 6.10 -18.28 -17.31
N VAL A 586 5.71 -19.50 -17.68
CA VAL A 586 5.46 -20.59 -16.72
C VAL A 586 6.74 -21.03 -16.02
N ARG A 587 7.83 -21.21 -16.77
CA ARG A 587 9.14 -21.55 -16.22
C ARG A 587 9.62 -20.50 -15.21
N LYS A 588 9.45 -19.21 -15.51
CA LYS A 588 9.84 -18.13 -14.61
C LYS A 588 9.04 -18.17 -13.30
N GLN A 589 7.75 -18.52 -13.37
CA GLN A 589 6.92 -18.71 -12.19
C GLN A 589 7.40 -19.88 -11.31
N PHE A 590 7.75 -21.02 -11.91
CA PHE A 590 8.33 -22.14 -11.17
C PHE A 590 9.70 -21.80 -10.57
N LEU A 591 10.55 -21.07 -11.30
CA LEU A 591 11.84 -20.60 -10.78
C LEU A 591 11.67 -19.73 -9.56
N TYR A 592 10.77 -18.74 -9.61
CA TYR A 592 10.47 -17.88 -8.47
C TYR A 592 10.11 -18.68 -7.22
N ILE A 593 9.15 -19.60 -7.33
CA ILE A 593 8.71 -20.44 -6.19
C ILE A 593 9.87 -21.32 -5.68
N ASN A 594 10.65 -21.91 -6.59
CA ASN A 594 11.78 -22.76 -6.27
C ASN A 594 12.89 -22.00 -5.53
N ASP A 595 13.20 -20.78 -5.97
CA ASP A 595 14.24 -19.95 -5.36
C ASP A 595 13.84 -19.57 -3.92
N ARG A 596 12.56 -19.21 -3.68
CA ARG A 596 12.04 -18.95 -2.33
C ARG A 596 12.18 -20.15 -1.38
N PHE A 597 11.86 -21.35 -1.84
CA PHE A 597 12.02 -22.56 -1.02
C PHE A 597 13.50 -22.89 -0.77
N LYS A 598 14.36 -22.73 -1.80
CA LYS A 598 15.81 -22.98 -1.69
C LYS A 598 16.50 -22.03 -0.72
N GLU A 599 16.16 -20.75 -0.74
CA GLU A 599 16.65 -19.75 0.22
C GLU A 599 16.40 -20.25 1.64
N ILE A 600 15.16 -20.59 1.97
CA ILE A 600 14.76 -21.07 3.31
C ILE A 600 15.43 -22.40 3.67
N GLU A 601 15.46 -23.37 2.74
CA GLU A 601 16.09 -24.68 2.98
C GLU A 601 17.59 -24.51 3.29
N GLN A 602 18.29 -23.64 2.55
CA GLN A 602 19.71 -23.36 2.76
C GLN A 602 19.95 -22.66 4.10
N SER A 603 19.13 -21.66 4.45
CA SER A 603 19.19 -20.96 5.73
C SER A 603 19.02 -21.92 6.92
N LEU A 604 18.03 -22.80 6.86
CA LEU A 604 17.81 -23.80 7.90
C LEU A 604 18.96 -24.81 7.99
N LYS A 605 19.50 -25.28 6.85
CA LYS A 605 20.68 -26.18 6.82
C LYS A 605 21.93 -25.56 7.45
N ASN A 606 22.07 -24.24 7.36
CA ASN A 606 23.16 -23.50 7.98
C ASN A 606 22.95 -23.26 9.49
N ASN A 607 21.90 -23.83 10.09
CA ASN A 607 21.53 -23.65 11.51
C ASN A 607 21.29 -22.19 11.89
N HIS A 608 20.76 -21.39 10.94
CA HIS A 608 20.32 -20.04 11.22
C HIS A 608 19.13 -20.03 12.19
N THR A 609 19.02 -18.98 13.01
CA THR A 609 17.90 -18.83 13.96
C THR A 609 16.58 -18.77 13.19
N SER A 610 15.62 -19.61 13.56
CA SER A 610 14.30 -19.66 12.92
C SER A 610 13.18 -19.64 13.95
N TYR A 611 12.03 -19.11 13.55
CA TYR A 611 10.82 -19.07 14.36
C TYR A 611 9.57 -19.15 13.49
N LEU A 612 8.51 -19.77 14.02
CA LEU A 612 7.19 -19.80 13.39
C LEU A 612 6.33 -18.68 13.97
N SER A 613 5.47 -18.11 13.14
CA SER A 613 4.45 -17.16 13.58
C SER A 613 3.10 -17.48 12.95
N ILE A 614 2.01 -17.27 13.70
CA ILE A 614 0.65 -17.49 13.24
C ILE A 614 -0.28 -16.41 13.83
N LYS A 615 -1.18 -15.86 13.02
CA LYS A 615 -2.13 -14.81 13.46
C LYS A 615 -3.41 -15.38 14.06
N ASN A 616 -3.83 -16.54 13.56
CA ASN A 616 -5.02 -17.21 14.07
C ASN A 616 -4.71 -18.70 14.24
N LEU A 617 -4.71 -19.15 15.50
CA LEU A 617 -4.41 -20.53 15.88
C LEU A 617 -5.32 -21.56 15.22
N ASN A 618 -6.50 -21.17 14.74
CA ASN A 618 -7.45 -22.05 14.06
C ASN A 618 -7.32 -21.99 12.52
N GLN A 619 -6.44 -21.16 11.97
CA GLN A 619 -6.32 -20.93 10.53
C GLN A 619 -4.87 -21.07 10.06
N LYS A 620 -4.56 -22.23 9.49
CA LYS A 620 -3.24 -22.53 8.88
C LYS A 620 -2.83 -21.51 7.82
N SER A 621 -3.79 -20.82 7.20
CA SER A 621 -3.53 -19.83 6.17
C SER A 621 -2.75 -18.61 6.63
N THR A 622 -2.56 -18.46 7.94
CA THR A 622 -1.84 -17.34 8.55
C THR A 622 -0.44 -17.71 9.05
N ILE A 623 0.03 -18.94 8.78
CA ILE A 623 1.35 -19.41 9.20
C ILE A 623 2.45 -18.78 8.34
N LYS A 624 3.53 -18.39 9.03
CA LYS A 624 4.78 -17.93 8.44
C LYS A 624 5.97 -18.60 9.14
N LEU A 625 6.94 -19.06 8.35
CA LEU A 625 8.27 -19.47 8.83
C LEU A 625 9.26 -18.34 8.56
N ASN A 626 9.97 -17.92 9.60
CA ASN A 626 10.98 -16.87 9.53
C ASN A 626 12.35 -17.44 9.84
N VAL A 627 13.37 -17.12 9.03
CA VAL A 627 14.75 -17.56 9.23
C VAL A 627 15.69 -16.37 9.09
N LYS A 628 16.52 -16.13 10.11
CA LYS A 628 17.43 -14.98 10.19
C LYS A 628 18.83 -15.34 9.68
N ASP A 629 19.20 -14.82 8.53
CA ASP A 629 20.40 -15.24 7.78
C ASP A 629 21.70 -14.56 8.17
N TYR A 630 21.63 -13.30 8.56
CA TYR A 630 22.81 -12.47 8.81
C TYR A 630 22.73 -11.79 10.16
N GLY A 631 23.89 -11.39 10.67
CA GLY A 631 23.98 -10.53 11.83
C GLY A 631 23.42 -9.15 11.50
N VAL A 632 22.37 -8.72 12.23
CA VAL A 632 21.80 -7.36 12.12
C VAL A 632 22.90 -6.29 12.18
N LYS A 633 23.89 -6.49 13.05
CA LYS A 633 25.01 -5.57 13.22
C LYS A 633 25.88 -5.42 11.96
N GLU A 634 26.04 -6.49 11.19
CA GLU A 634 26.84 -6.45 9.96
C GLU A 634 26.16 -5.59 8.90
N ILE A 635 24.83 -5.74 8.75
CA ILE A 635 24.05 -4.90 7.85
C ILE A 635 24.09 -3.44 8.27
N LEU A 636 23.85 -3.14 9.55
CA LEU A 636 23.90 -1.77 10.06
C LEU A 636 25.29 -1.15 9.87
N THR A 637 26.35 -1.91 10.08
CA THR A 637 27.72 -1.42 9.88
C THR A 637 27.98 -1.13 8.41
N LYS A 638 27.70 -2.08 7.50
CA LYS A 638 28.05 -1.94 6.08
C LYS A 638 27.14 -0.97 5.32
N GLN A 639 25.82 -1.04 5.55
CA GLN A 639 24.83 -0.31 4.74
C GLN A 639 24.51 1.08 5.30
N VAL A 640 24.82 1.33 6.57
CA VAL A 640 24.56 2.61 7.22
C VAL A 640 25.87 3.25 7.66
N LEU A 641 26.62 2.62 8.58
CA LEU A 641 27.77 3.27 9.20
C LEU A 641 28.93 3.54 8.24
N ASP A 642 29.28 2.57 7.39
CA ASP A 642 30.43 2.66 6.47
C ASP A 642 30.10 3.43 5.18
N LYS A 643 28.81 3.69 4.93
CA LYS A 643 28.32 4.32 3.70
C LYS A 643 28.46 5.83 3.70
N PHE A 644 28.43 6.45 4.88
CA PHE A 644 28.42 7.90 5.02
C PHE A 644 29.67 8.39 5.77
N ASN A 645 30.18 9.52 5.31
CA ASN A 645 31.29 10.26 5.93
C ASN A 645 30.80 10.88 7.23
N SER A 646 29.84 11.83 7.14
CA SER A 646 29.08 12.31 8.30
C SER A 646 27.82 11.47 8.54
N LEU A 647 27.57 11.10 9.80
CA LEU A 647 26.38 10.35 10.18
C LEU A 647 25.84 10.79 11.54
N THR A 648 24.65 11.39 11.55
CA THR A 648 23.98 11.79 12.80
C THR A 648 22.78 10.90 13.07
N PHE A 649 22.81 10.17 14.18
CA PHE A 649 21.65 9.46 14.72
C PHE A 649 20.91 10.37 15.69
N ILE A 650 19.63 10.63 15.44
CA ILE A 650 18.79 11.43 16.33
C ILE A 650 17.51 10.68 16.69
N SER A 651 17.12 10.71 17.96
CA SER A 651 15.87 10.10 18.43
C SER A 651 15.47 10.63 19.81
N GLY A 652 14.19 10.48 20.18
CA GLY A 652 13.69 10.85 21.51
C GLY A 652 14.17 9.95 22.64
N THR A 653 14.58 8.72 22.30
CA THR A 653 14.98 7.67 23.23
C THR A 653 16.11 6.86 22.61
N LEU A 654 17.35 7.36 22.67
CA LEU A 654 18.55 6.63 22.28
C LEU A 654 19.34 6.12 23.48
N THR A 655 19.27 6.84 24.60
CA THR A 655 19.98 6.47 25.80
C THR A 655 19.19 5.46 26.60
N PHE A 656 19.93 4.63 27.34
CA PHE A 656 19.39 3.80 28.40
C PHE A 656 20.25 4.04 29.63
N ASN A 657 19.66 4.42 30.76
CA ASN A 657 20.41 4.91 31.94
C ASN A 657 21.42 6.02 31.59
N HIS A 658 21.02 6.99 30.76
CA HIS A 658 21.86 8.10 30.29
C HIS A 658 23.16 7.67 29.57
N THR A 659 23.22 6.45 29.02
CA THR A 659 24.31 6.01 28.14
C THR A 659 23.80 5.62 26.75
N PHE A 660 24.58 5.98 25.72
CA PHE A 660 24.39 5.59 24.33
C PHE A 660 24.96 4.19 24.01
N ASP A 661 25.62 3.54 24.97
CA ASP A 661 26.32 2.28 24.74
C ASP A 661 25.40 1.23 24.14
N ASN A 662 24.18 1.08 24.65
CA ASN A 662 23.22 0.08 24.12
C ASN A 662 22.96 0.26 22.61
N PHE A 663 22.86 1.50 22.13
CA PHE A 663 22.69 1.76 20.71
C PHE A 663 23.99 1.53 19.94
N ARG A 664 25.14 1.94 20.50
CA ARG A 664 26.48 1.70 19.93
C ARG A 664 26.77 0.22 19.69
N HIS A 665 26.30 -0.67 20.57
CA HIS A 665 26.47 -2.12 20.46
C HIS A 665 25.78 -2.73 19.22
N TRP A 666 24.92 -2.00 18.50
CA TRP A 666 24.35 -2.46 17.23
C TRP A 666 25.33 -2.43 16.05
N PHE A 667 26.53 -1.88 16.23
CA PHE A 667 27.56 -1.83 15.19
C PHE A 667 28.74 -2.75 15.53
N ASN A 668 29.40 -3.31 14.52
CA ASN A 668 30.53 -4.23 14.67
C ASN A 668 31.88 -3.52 14.84
N LYS A 669 31.91 -2.19 14.78
CA LYS A 669 33.13 -1.38 14.88
C LYS A 669 33.08 -0.52 16.13
N ASP A 670 34.19 -0.45 16.83
CA ASP A 670 34.45 0.56 17.86
C ASP A 670 34.74 1.90 17.17
N ILE A 671 33.69 2.55 16.67
CA ILE A 671 33.74 3.93 16.20
C ILE A 671 33.45 4.84 17.39
N ASP A 672 34.24 5.90 17.54
CA ASP A 672 33.94 6.94 18.51
C ASP A 672 32.85 7.85 17.96
N PHE A 673 31.78 8.02 18.72
CA PHE A 673 30.65 8.86 18.36
C PHE A 673 30.64 10.06 19.29
N ASN A 674 30.51 11.25 18.72
CA ASN A 674 30.16 12.43 19.51
C ASN A 674 28.75 12.23 20.08
N THR A 675 28.59 12.44 21.38
CA THR A 675 27.32 12.17 22.09
C THR A 675 26.76 13.45 22.66
N TYR A 676 25.46 13.68 22.46
CA TYR A 676 24.76 14.87 22.93
C TYR A 676 23.39 14.49 23.48
N GLU A 677 23.04 15.00 24.66
CA GLU A 677 21.72 14.89 25.26
C GLU A 677 21.12 16.31 25.32
N ILE A 678 19.98 16.52 24.66
CA ILE A 678 19.32 17.82 24.59
C ILE A 678 18.26 17.89 25.68
N ASP A 679 18.53 18.64 26.74
CA ASP A 679 17.55 18.88 27.79
C ASP A 679 16.36 19.70 27.29
N SER A 680 15.17 19.10 27.28
CA SER A 680 13.92 19.89 27.25
C SER A 680 13.66 20.44 28.63
N THR A 681 14.13 21.65 28.89
CA THR A 681 13.72 22.47 30.04
C THR A 681 12.26 22.89 29.88
N MET A 682 11.32 21.95 29.99
CA MET A 682 9.86 22.16 29.96
C MET A 682 9.08 21.18 30.86
N MET A 683 9.72 20.33 31.66
CA MET A 683 9.04 19.64 32.76
C MET A 683 9.58 20.14 34.09
N SER A 684 8.82 21.02 34.73
CA SER A 684 8.99 21.24 36.16
C SER A 684 8.79 19.88 36.87
N PRO A 685 9.62 19.52 37.87
CA PRO A 685 9.49 18.26 38.62
C PRO A 685 8.10 18.02 39.23
N ASN A 686 7.26 19.05 39.27
CA ASN A 686 5.97 19.08 39.98
C ASN A 686 4.73 18.77 39.13
N GLN A 687 4.83 18.39 37.86
CA GLN A 687 3.62 18.24 37.01
C GLN A 687 3.04 16.83 36.92
N THR A 688 3.78 15.78 37.30
CA THR A 688 3.26 14.40 37.20
C THR A 688 3.73 13.56 38.38
N THR A 689 2.77 13.02 39.14
CA THR A 689 3.03 12.05 40.19
C THR A 689 2.93 10.65 39.60
N VAL A 690 4.02 9.88 39.65
CA VAL A 690 4.01 8.45 39.32
C VAL A 690 3.61 7.68 40.56
N PHE A 691 2.44 7.03 40.54
CA PHE A 691 2.01 6.13 41.60
C PHE A 691 2.48 4.72 41.28
N ILE A 692 3.39 4.19 42.09
CA ILE A 692 3.79 2.78 42.03
C ILE A 692 3.01 2.06 43.14
N PRO A 693 2.01 1.23 42.80
CA PRO A 693 1.31 0.44 43.81
C PRO A 693 2.30 -0.48 44.53
N ASN A 694 2.26 -0.50 45.85
CA ASN A 694 3.12 -1.32 46.70
C ASN A 694 2.45 -2.63 47.16
N ASP A 695 1.20 -2.82 46.75
CA ASP A 695 0.28 -3.90 47.08
C ASP A 695 0.09 -4.90 45.93
N VAL A 696 0.57 -4.58 44.73
CA VAL A 696 0.53 -5.47 43.57
C VAL A 696 1.78 -6.35 43.54
N THR A 697 1.60 -7.66 43.37
CA THR A 697 2.74 -8.59 43.24
C THR A 697 3.56 -8.27 41.99
N SER A 698 4.85 -8.59 41.96
CA SER A 698 5.65 -8.36 40.75
C SER A 698 5.16 -9.25 39.61
N TYR A 699 4.91 -8.67 38.43
CA TYR A 699 4.47 -9.43 37.26
C TYR A 699 5.49 -10.52 36.91
N ASN A 700 5.05 -11.76 36.98
CA ASN A 700 5.80 -12.92 36.52
C ASN A 700 5.11 -13.49 35.29
N TYR A 701 5.71 -13.29 34.12
CA TYR A 701 5.18 -13.77 32.84
C TYR A 701 4.95 -15.30 32.80
N LYS A 702 5.53 -16.07 33.72
CA LYS A 702 5.32 -17.52 33.85
C LYS A 702 4.12 -17.90 34.73
N ASN A 703 3.55 -16.97 35.48
CA ASN A 703 2.42 -17.22 36.37
C ASN A 703 1.50 -15.99 36.45
N ILE A 704 0.79 -15.76 35.34
CA ILE A 704 -0.15 -14.65 35.16
C ILE A 704 -1.28 -14.71 36.20
N ASN A 705 -1.73 -15.91 36.58
CA ASN A 705 -2.85 -16.09 37.49
C ASN A 705 -2.59 -15.48 38.87
N ASP A 706 -1.37 -15.62 39.39
CA ASP A 706 -1.00 -15.04 40.69
C ASP A 706 -1.00 -13.50 40.65
N TYR A 707 -0.52 -12.91 39.55
CA TYR A 707 -0.52 -11.45 39.35
C TYR A 707 -1.93 -10.88 39.16
N VAL A 708 -2.79 -11.58 38.41
CA VAL A 708 -4.20 -11.18 38.21
C VAL A 708 -5.01 -11.33 39.51
N SER A 709 -4.60 -12.23 40.41
CA SER A 709 -5.27 -12.46 41.69
C SER A 709 -4.82 -11.54 42.83
N SER A 710 -3.68 -10.83 42.67
CA SER A 710 -3.18 -9.82 43.59
C SER A 710 -3.70 -8.44 43.25
#